data_AF-A0A7S4PSQ3-F1
#
_entry.id   AF-A0A7S4PSQ3-F1
#
_cell.length_a   1.000
_cell.length_b   1.000
_cell.length_c   1.000
_cell.angle_alpha   90.00
_cell.angle_beta   90.00
_cell.angle_gamma   90.00
#
_symmetry.space_group_name_H-M   'P 1'
#
loop_
_entity.id
_entity.type
_entity.pdbx_description
1 polymer ?
#
loop_
_entity_poly.entity_id
_entity_poly.type
_entity_poly.pdbx_seq_one_letter_code
_entity_poly.pdbx_strand_id
1 'polypeptide(L)'
;GGPSPGLGVEADWMGLGTRYPGKIKAVNKDGTVDVAFDDGFDELNVPMGRVKITEDRIDPSEDPACQLQKFTKKLKKKVTEVRKKVGYWIEEKTADLKKAAGGSAADEAPTTHRKRSKTGGEDQATEDPENVTGSATKEQSEELERLKAQLSDKDLKIEELEKELRETDEKISEYRHKDSGPKTVDDLIATYKARIAQRDSRIAELRAKLEERRKRLASLRDPASDKKDQNTLQDISARVEELSREVDKARRKRARLESEGKLDPELDHSLKQVFDMQERLEVKFGELKGLQSRLSERREAARRKAEKAEADARRAAERAGDDPEVVEQKAIAAKEEAAKEAEDLDTELLKKAKDVSEDLENVQKSVQELDSGVHPHGEKWWRYRYEHAYVEAILMILVCFFMLVWERIYQYMRWQVYEASNAEEYDRITHGTMYIGWLEFLAGELMTSLMVFLTCWVLAQLNAYEVFPVLFQGSQELHLPNAGIEYRRMALDVCVVLFFAILFYYALMLPVVHTCTGKLLAWAELEPQASKQAMAGTSSASSAFGKTIRKQTQKAAFAGLPRIHLGLSAKGTEEAKENYNKLRQYFFDKVPQEPALLKALADVDTEFSQTTFPFWIYIRLAVRNQTDRLFQFGLPVWACLIVTFVGLLFLHRFAHWGCVRIMGAVVLFIIALLMLMVWWIHTICSNVMKQPEPGVQRQVSTSLNEFSVHRQFSTEEGVIICLHVLLFFVCYLAARFICMPWMWRLHFWLVLGLTCVVVLLGTAFVLFIAPLIPDFCVALAMPPYVDPTDVATMMEAIEAAASKKSSELEEAVMAPATRKTIRKSTRQP
;
A
#
# COMPACT_ATOMS: atom_id res chain seq x y z
N GLY A 1 -8.77 -35.45 36.43
CA GLY A 1 -7.40 -35.36 35.91
C GLY A 1 -6.71 -34.23 36.63
N GLY A 2 -5.50 -34.44 37.13
CA GLY A 2 -4.69 -33.35 37.69
C GLY A 2 -4.10 -32.48 36.58
N PRO A 3 -3.64 -31.25 36.90
CA PRO A 3 -2.93 -30.42 35.94
C PRO A 3 -1.65 -31.12 35.46
N SER A 4 -1.23 -30.85 34.22
CA SER A 4 0.02 -31.39 33.65
C SER A 4 1.11 -30.31 33.57
N PRO A 5 2.40 -30.68 33.68
CA PRO A 5 3.50 -29.76 33.37
C PRO A 5 3.34 -29.16 31.96
N GLY A 6 3.59 -27.86 31.82
CA GLY A 6 3.44 -27.08 30.59
C GLY A 6 2.10 -26.36 30.44
N LEU A 7 1.10 -26.65 31.29
CA LEU A 7 -0.22 -26.03 31.22
C LEU A 7 -0.17 -24.54 31.60
N GLY A 8 -0.86 -23.71 30.83
CA GLY A 8 -1.00 -22.27 31.09
C GLY A 8 -1.89 -22.00 32.29
N VAL A 9 -1.41 -21.15 33.20
CA VAL A 9 -2.12 -20.83 34.45
C VAL A 9 -2.01 -19.35 34.79
N GLU A 10 -2.95 -18.86 35.57
CA GLU A 10 -2.79 -17.63 36.37
C GLU A 10 -2.62 -18.03 37.83
N ALA A 11 -1.50 -17.65 38.45
CA ALA A 11 -1.19 -17.98 39.83
C ALA A 11 -1.06 -16.72 40.70
N ASP A 12 -1.59 -16.77 41.92
CA ASP A 12 -1.47 -15.70 42.90
C ASP A 12 -0.07 -15.69 43.51
N TRP A 13 0.76 -14.74 43.05
CA TRP A 13 2.17 -14.63 43.42
C TRP A 13 2.34 -14.37 44.92
N MET A 14 3.00 -15.30 45.60
CA MET A 14 3.20 -15.29 47.06
C MET A 14 1.91 -15.16 47.91
N GLY A 15 0.72 -15.32 47.32
CA GLY A 15 -0.55 -15.18 48.04
C GLY A 15 -0.91 -13.74 48.39
N LEU A 16 -0.38 -12.76 47.64
CA LEU A 16 -0.62 -11.33 47.85
C LEU A 16 -1.93 -10.83 47.21
N GLY A 17 -2.74 -11.74 46.65
CA GLY A 17 -4.05 -11.46 46.07
C GLY A 17 -4.01 -11.00 44.61
N THR A 18 -2.83 -10.88 44.00
CA THR A 18 -2.65 -10.48 42.60
C THR A 18 -2.17 -11.68 41.79
N ARG A 19 -2.91 -12.01 40.73
CA ARG A 19 -2.61 -13.17 39.88
C ARG A 19 -1.79 -12.76 38.66
N TYR A 20 -0.77 -13.56 38.37
CA TYR A 20 0.13 -13.35 37.25
C TYR A 20 0.10 -14.58 36.32
N PRO A 21 0.22 -14.38 35.00
CA PRO A 21 0.26 -15.48 34.05
C PRO A 21 1.58 -16.26 34.13
N GLY A 22 1.49 -17.57 33.99
CA GLY A 22 2.62 -18.47 34.02
C GLY A 22 2.31 -19.84 33.43
N LYS A 23 3.22 -20.78 33.65
CA LYS A 23 3.12 -22.17 33.22
C LYS A 23 3.50 -23.09 34.37
N ILE A 24 2.80 -24.22 34.48
CA ILE A 24 3.17 -25.25 35.46
C ILE A 24 4.51 -25.88 35.05
N LYS A 25 5.53 -25.72 35.88
CA LYS A 25 6.86 -26.30 35.68
C LYS A 25 6.91 -27.76 36.14
N ALA A 26 6.28 -28.07 37.27
CA ALA A 26 6.18 -29.41 37.83
C ALA A 26 4.93 -29.57 38.71
N VAL A 27 4.50 -30.82 38.90
CA VAL A 27 3.38 -31.18 39.80
C VAL A 27 3.95 -32.02 40.92
N ASN A 28 3.81 -31.54 42.15
CA ASN A 28 4.39 -32.17 43.33
C ASN A 28 3.48 -33.27 43.86
N LYS A 29 4.08 -34.24 44.58
CA LYS A 29 3.35 -35.41 45.12
C LYS A 29 2.32 -35.04 46.19
N ASP A 30 2.47 -33.88 46.81
CA ASP A 30 1.58 -33.33 47.84
C ASP A 30 0.36 -32.58 47.26
N GLY A 31 0.26 -32.48 45.92
CA GLY A 31 -0.82 -31.80 45.23
C GLY A 31 -0.59 -30.30 44.99
N THR A 32 0.58 -29.76 45.34
CA THR A 32 1.02 -28.42 44.93
C THR A 32 1.65 -28.44 43.55
N VAL A 33 1.81 -27.27 42.92
CA VAL A 33 2.46 -27.11 41.61
C VAL A 33 3.54 -26.04 41.66
N ASP A 34 4.60 -26.24 40.90
CA ASP A 34 5.62 -25.22 40.69
C ASP A 34 5.21 -24.38 39.47
N VAL A 35 5.20 -23.06 39.59
CA VAL A 35 4.76 -22.14 38.52
C VAL A 35 5.93 -21.28 38.06
N ALA A 36 6.22 -21.33 36.76
CA ALA A 36 7.13 -20.42 36.09
C ALA A 36 6.33 -19.28 35.46
N PHE A 37 6.55 -18.06 35.92
CA PHE A 37 5.85 -16.87 35.45
C PHE A 37 6.49 -16.33 34.16
N ASP A 38 5.68 -15.66 33.35
CA ASP A 38 6.12 -15.17 32.02
C ASP A 38 7.17 -14.02 32.12
N ASP A 39 7.32 -13.41 33.31
CA ASP A 39 8.32 -12.39 33.63
C ASP A 39 9.70 -12.98 34.03
N GLY A 40 9.83 -14.31 34.01
CA GLY A 40 11.08 -15.03 34.27
C GLY A 40 11.31 -15.42 35.73
N PHE A 41 10.35 -15.17 36.62
CA PHE A 41 10.38 -15.64 38.01
C PHE A 41 9.69 -17.00 38.18
N ASP A 42 10.11 -17.77 39.18
CA ASP A 42 9.52 -19.07 39.52
C ASP A 42 9.01 -19.05 40.97
N GLU A 43 7.82 -19.62 41.23
CA GLU A 43 7.32 -19.92 42.57
C GLU A 43 7.16 -21.44 42.73
N LEU A 44 7.69 -22.00 43.82
CA LEU A 44 7.64 -23.43 44.10
C LEU A 44 6.53 -23.75 45.10
N ASN A 45 5.95 -24.96 45.01
CA ASN A 45 4.92 -25.47 45.93
C ASN A 45 3.67 -24.58 46.05
N VAL A 46 3.19 -24.03 44.92
CA VAL A 46 1.97 -23.24 44.87
C VAL A 46 0.74 -24.15 45.08
N PRO A 47 -0.11 -23.91 46.11
CA PRO A 47 -1.34 -24.66 46.30
C PRO A 47 -2.29 -24.47 45.13
N MET A 48 -2.98 -25.54 44.70
CA MET A 48 -3.93 -25.48 43.58
C MET A 48 -5.06 -24.45 43.76
N GLY A 49 -5.43 -24.12 45.00
CA GLY A 49 -6.41 -23.04 45.28
C GLY A 49 -5.93 -21.63 44.88
N ARG A 50 -4.62 -21.44 44.69
CA ARG A 50 -3.99 -20.19 44.19
C ARG A 50 -3.75 -20.20 42.68
N VAL A 51 -4.08 -21.29 42.00
CA VAL A 51 -3.80 -21.50 40.59
C VAL A 51 -5.11 -21.64 39.82
N LYS A 52 -5.35 -20.74 38.88
CA LYS A 52 -6.47 -20.81 37.94
C LYS A 52 -5.93 -21.37 36.63
N ILE A 53 -6.45 -22.52 36.22
CA ILE A 53 -6.12 -23.12 34.92
C ILE A 53 -6.75 -22.27 33.83
N THR A 54 -5.94 -21.82 32.88
CA THR A 54 -6.38 -21.09 31.70
C THR A 54 -6.34 -22.09 30.54
N GLU A 55 -7.45 -22.78 30.26
CA GLU A 55 -7.51 -23.83 29.22
C GLU A 55 -7.35 -23.30 27.78
N ASP A 56 -7.31 -21.99 27.55
CA ASP A 56 -7.28 -21.39 26.20
C ASP A 56 -5.93 -20.75 25.85
N ARG A 57 -4.81 -21.45 26.09
CA ARG A 57 -3.54 -21.12 25.42
C ARG A 57 -3.38 -22.01 24.20
N ILE A 58 -3.75 -21.51 23.01
CA ILE A 58 -3.28 -22.10 21.74
C ILE A 58 -1.75 -22.02 21.80
N ASP A 59 -1.07 -23.16 21.74
CA ASP A 59 0.39 -23.18 21.76
C ASP A 59 0.90 -22.42 20.51
N PRO A 60 1.70 -21.34 20.67
CA PRO A 60 2.32 -20.64 19.54
C PRO A 60 3.10 -21.57 18.61
N SER A 61 3.44 -22.79 19.05
CA SER A 61 4.06 -23.84 18.23
C SER A 61 3.15 -24.39 17.11
N GLU A 62 1.82 -24.22 17.21
CA GLU A 62 0.87 -24.67 16.19
C GLU A 62 0.76 -23.70 15.00
N ASP A 63 1.17 -22.44 15.14
CA ASP A 63 1.12 -21.46 14.04
C ASP A 63 2.08 -21.85 12.89
N PRO A 64 1.62 -21.88 11.64
CA PRO A 64 2.43 -22.25 10.48
C PRO A 64 3.71 -21.43 10.30
N ALA A 65 3.71 -20.13 10.65
CA ALA A 65 4.88 -19.28 10.52
C ALA A 65 5.88 -19.53 11.68
N CYS A 66 5.38 -19.79 12.90
CA CYS A 66 6.21 -20.26 14.01
C CYS A 66 6.90 -21.60 13.71
N GLN A 67 6.22 -22.54 13.05
CA GLN A 67 6.82 -23.81 12.61
C GLN A 67 8.01 -23.61 11.65
N LEU A 68 8.01 -22.50 10.89
CA LEU A 68 9.08 -22.13 9.97
C LEU A 68 10.17 -21.29 10.61
N GLN A 69 10.01 -20.80 11.85
CA GLN A 69 11.01 -19.95 12.50
C GLN A 69 12.38 -20.64 12.64
N LYS A 70 12.40 -21.94 12.95
CA LYS A 70 13.64 -22.75 12.99
C LYS A 70 14.30 -22.80 11.62
N PHE A 71 13.50 -22.94 10.56
CA PHE A 71 13.97 -22.89 9.18
C PHE A 71 14.54 -21.50 8.85
N THR A 72 13.82 -20.42 9.14
CA THR A 72 14.25 -19.04 8.88
C THR A 72 15.58 -18.71 9.56
N LYS A 73 15.74 -19.07 10.84
CA LYS A 73 16.99 -18.90 11.58
C LYS A 73 18.16 -19.67 10.95
N LYS A 74 17.91 -20.93 10.57
CA LYS A 74 18.92 -21.78 9.92
C LYS A 74 19.30 -21.25 8.54
N LEU A 75 18.33 -20.80 7.77
CA LEU A 75 18.52 -20.23 6.44
C LEU A 75 19.33 -18.92 6.53
N LYS A 76 18.97 -18.02 7.44
CA LYS A 76 19.72 -16.78 7.72
C LYS A 76 21.20 -17.05 8.02
N LYS A 77 21.48 -18.07 8.85
CA LYS A 77 22.85 -18.49 9.15
C LYS A 77 23.58 -18.97 7.90
N LYS A 78 23.00 -19.88 7.13
CA LYS A 78 23.61 -20.43 5.90
C LYS A 78 23.87 -19.36 4.84
N VAL A 79 22.91 -18.47 4.60
CA VAL A 79 23.06 -17.35 3.65
C VAL A 79 24.22 -16.44 4.09
N THR A 80 24.30 -16.13 5.38
CA THR A 80 25.39 -15.31 5.93
C THR A 80 26.76 -15.99 5.74
N GLU A 81 26.85 -17.30 5.96
CA GLU A 81 28.07 -18.06 5.73
C GLU A 81 28.51 -18.05 4.26
N VAL A 82 27.58 -18.34 3.34
CA VAL A 82 27.86 -18.30 1.90
C VAL A 82 28.31 -16.91 1.47
N ARG A 83 27.59 -15.85 1.90
CA ARG A 83 27.93 -14.45 1.62
C ARG A 83 29.35 -14.09 2.05
N LYS A 84 29.74 -14.49 3.28
CA LYS A 84 31.11 -14.25 3.77
C LYS A 84 32.16 -14.92 2.89
N LYS A 85 31.93 -16.17 2.50
CA LYS A 85 32.88 -16.91 1.64
C LYS A 85 32.97 -16.33 0.23
N VAL A 86 31.84 -15.94 -0.36
CA VAL A 86 31.85 -15.24 -1.66
C VAL A 86 32.58 -13.90 -1.54
N GLY A 87 32.36 -13.15 -0.46
CA GLY A 87 33.08 -11.91 -0.18
C GLY A 87 34.59 -12.10 -0.13
N TYR A 88 35.07 -13.07 0.66
CA TYR A 88 36.50 -13.38 0.73
C TYR A 88 37.07 -13.84 -0.62
N TRP A 89 36.33 -14.63 -1.39
CA TRP A 89 36.76 -15.06 -2.71
C TRP A 89 36.88 -13.88 -3.70
N ILE A 90 35.95 -12.92 -3.65
CA ILE A 90 36.01 -11.70 -4.46
C ILE A 90 37.21 -10.85 -4.05
N GLU A 91 37.45 -10.66 -2.75
CA GLU A 91 38.60 -9.91 -2.23
C GLU A 91 39.93 -10.54 -2.66
N GLU A 92 40.06 -11.86 -2.54
CA GLU A 92 41.22 -12.62 -2.99
C GLU A 92 41.48 -12.41 -4.48
N LYS A 93 40.45 -12.58 -5.33
CA LYS A 93 40.57 -12.40 -6.79
C LYS A 93 40.86 -10.95 -7.19
N THR A 94 40.29 -9.99 -6.47
CA THR A 94 40.57 -8.56 -6.69
C THR A 94 42.02 -8.23 -6.32
N ALA A 95 42.54 -8.81 -5.24
CA ALA A 95 43.94 -8.66 -4.84
C ALA A 95 44.91 -9.32 -5.83
N ASP A 96 44.55 -10.49 -6.38
CA ASP A 96 45.33 -11.16 -7.43
C ASP A 96 45.45 -10.29 -8.69
N LEU A 97 44.36 -9.66 -9.15
CA LEU A 97 44.39 -8.75 -10.29
C LEU A 97 45.24 -7.50 -10.04
N LYS A 98 45.11 -6.88 -8.86
CA LYS A 98 45.94 -5.72 -8.48
C LYS A 98 47.44 -6.04 -8.48
N LYS A 99 47.81 -7.25 -8.04
CA LYS A 99 49.20 -7.74 -8.09
C LYS A 99 49.67 -8.00 -9.53
N ALA A 100 48.80 -8.54 -10.38
CA ALA A 100 49.11 -8.80 -11.78
C ALA A 100 49.34 -7.50 -12.58
N ALA A 101 48.64 -6.42 -12.24
CA ALA A 101 48.78 -5.10 -12.86
C ALA A 101 50.02 -4.29 -12.40
N GLY A 102 51.00 -4.91 -11.73
CA GLY A 102 52.26 -4.25 -11.35
C GLY A 102 52.17 -3.32 -10.12
N GLY A 103 51.05 -3.31 -9.39
CA GLY A 103 50.90 -2.52 -8.17
C GLY A 103 51.73 -3.06 -7.02
N SER A 104 52.79 -2.33 -6.63
CA SER A 104 53.43 -2.53 -5.33
C SER A 104 52.40 -2.35 -4.21
N ALA A 105 52.32 -3.32 -3.29
CA ALA A 105 51.43 -3.29 -2.12
C ALA A 105 51.80 -2.21 -1.08
N ALA A 106 52.41 -1.10 -1.49
CA ALA A 106 52.86 0.00 -0.65
C ALA A 106 51.93 1.22 -0.67
N ASP A 107 51.06 1.36 -1.67
CA ASP A 107 50.12 2.48 -1.77
C ASP A 107 48.69 2.02 -1.51
N GLU A 108 48.39 1.79 -0.23
CA GLU A 108 47.08 1.99 0.44
C GLU A 108 47.12 1.23 1.77
N ALA A 109 47.65 1.91 2.79
CA ALA A 109 47.15 1.65 4.14
C ALA A 109 45.65 2.00 4.14
N PRO A 110 44.78 1.19 4.76
CA PRO A 110 43.36 1.50 4.81
C PRO A 110 43.16 2.79 5.61
N THR A 111 42.87 3.90 4.92
CA THR A 111 42.30 5.10 5.55
C THR A 111 40.85 4.83 5.88
N THR A 112 40.59 4.02 6.91
CA THR A 112 39.36 4.18 7.67
C THR A 112 39.61 5.29 8.69
N HIS A 113 39.15 6.49 8.36
CA HIS A 113 38.77 7.47 9.39
C HIS A 113 37.66 6.86 10.25
N ARG A 114 38.03 6.04 11.24
CA ARG A 114 37.15 5.75 12.36
C ARG A 114 37.24 6.95 13.29
N LYS A 115 36.17 7.75 13.30
CA LYS A 115 35.93 8.80 14.29
C LYS A 115 36.31 8.29 15.67
N ARG A 116 37.22 9.01 16.32
CA ARG A 116 37.55 8.88 17.73
C ARG A 116 36.31 9.32 18.53
N SER A 117 35.41 8.39 18.85
CA SER A 117 34.43 8.63 19.91
C SER A 117 35.12 8.35 21.25
N LYS A 118 35.18 9.39 22.09
CA LYS A 118 35.46 9.26 23.51
C LYS A 118 34.28 8.56 24.17
N THR A 119 34.51 7.33 24.61
CA THR A 119 33.84 6.58 25.69
C THR A 119 34.83 5.43 25.93
N GLY A 120 35.59 5.34 27.02
CA GLY A 120 35.13 5.43 28.40
C GLY A 120 34.39 4.14 28.70
N GLY A 121 35.10 3.13 29.22
CA GLY A 121 34.54 1.83 29.58
C GLY A 121 35.59 0.73 29.49
N GLU A 122 35.94 0.21 30.66
CA GLU A 122 36.72 -1.01 30.87
C GLU A 122 36.18 -2.16 30.02
N ASP A 123 37.06 -3.06 29.59
CA ASP A 123 36.77 -4.49 29.65
C ASP A 123 38.09 -5.27 29.68
N GLN A 124 38.31 -5.85 30.86
CA GLN A 124 39.16 -7.00 31.08
C GLN A 124 38.70 -8.15 30.16
N ALA A 125 39.64 -8.76 29.47
CA ALA A 125 39.55 -10.16 29.04
C ALA A 125 40.90 -10.78 29.41
N THR A 126 41.09 -11.37 30.59
CA THR A 126 40.68 -12.75 30.93
C THR A 126 40.74 -13.69 29.72
N GLU A 127 41.95 -14.17 29.44
CA GLU A 127 42.12 -15.49 28.85
C GLU A 127 42.10 -16.50 30.00
N ASP A 128 40.99 -17.23 30.11
CA ASP A 128 40.93 -18.49 30.85
C ASP A 128 41.00 -19.68 29.88
N PRO A 129 41.45 -20.85 30.35
CA PRO A 129 42.32 -21.76 29.62
C PRO A 129 41.54 -22.95 29.05
N GLU A 130 42.03 -23.53 27.95
CA GLU A 130 41.94 -24.98 27.73
C GLU A 130 42.69 -25.36 26.44
N ASN A 131 43.98 -25.69 26.58
CA ASN A 131 44.48 -27.01 26.14
C ASN A 131 45.92 -27.22 26.66
N VAL A 132 46.06 -27.51 27.95
CA VAL A 132 47.25 -28.19 28.47
C VAL A 132 46.76 -29.28 29.40
N THR A 133 46.84 -30.52 28.93
CA THR A 133 46.63 -31.71 29.74
C THR A 133 47.80 -31.88 30.70
N GLY A 134 47.66 -31.38 31.93
CA GLY A 134 48.59 -31.62 33.03
C GLY A 134 48.49 -30.52 34.09
N SER A 135 48.18 -30.91 35.33
CA SER A 135 48.12 -30.00 36.48
C SER A 135 49.49 -29.34 36.70
N ALA A 136 49.61 -28.04 36.43
CA ALA A 136 50.82 -27.26 36.74
C ALA A 136 51.06 -27.26 38.25
N THR A 137 52.31 -27.43 38.69
CA THR A 137 52.67 -27.37 40.11
C THR A 137 52.62 -25.91 40.61
N LYS A 138 52.40 -25.71 41.92
CA LYS A 138 52.31 -24.37 42.53
C LYS A 138 53.54 -23.49 42.22
N GLU A 139 54.73 -24.10 42.16
CA GLU A 139 55.97 -23.44 41.76
C GLU A 139 55.94 -22.93 40.31
N GLN A 140 55.34 -23.68 39.37
CA GLN A 140 55.23 -23.27 37.96
C GLN A 140 54.24 -22.12 37.77
N SER A 141 53.15 -22.08 38.56
CA SER A 141 52.23 -20.94 38.55
C SER A 141 52.84 -19.67 39.15
N GLU A 142 53.62 -19.81 40.23
CA GLU A 142 54.31 -18.69 40.86
C GLU A 142 55.43 -18.16 39.97
N GLU A 143 56.16 -19.03 39.28
CA GLU A 143 57.17 -18.65 38.29
C GLU A 143 56.55 -17.95 37.08
N LEU A 144 55.39 -18.41 36.58
CA LEU A 144 54.66 -17.77 35.50
C LEU A 144 54.21 -16.35 35.86
N GLU A 145 53.65 -16.15 37.05
CA GLU A 145 53.24 -14.82 37.51
C GLU A 145 54.44 -13.89 37.72
N ARG A 146 55.57 -14.43 38.22
CA ARG A 146 56.82 -13.67 38.36
C ARG A 146 57.39 -13.26 36.99
N LEU A 147 57.28 -14.12 35.99
CA LEU A 147 57.70 -13.83 34.61
C LEU A 147 56.78 -12.82 33.94
N LYS A 148 55.45 -12.90 34.13
CA LYS A 148 54.49 -11.89 33.63
C LYS A 148 54.77 -10.51 34.22
N ALA A 149 55.06 -10.43 35.52
CA ALA A 149 55.44 -9.19 36.18
C ALA A 149 56.75 -8.61 35.62
N GLN A 150 57.78 -9.46 35.42
CA GLN A 150 59.03 -9.02 34.79
C GLN A 150 58.86 -8.57 33.34
N LEU A 151 57.96 -9.21 32.59
CA LEU A 151 57.66 -8.83 31.20
C LEU A 151 56.99 -7.46 31.17
N SER A 152 55.97 -7.25 32.01
CA SER A 152 55.27 -5.96 32.13
C SER A 152 56.22 -4.83 32.51
N ASP A 153 57.13 -5.05 33.46
CA ASP A 153 58.15 -4.05 33.85
C ASP A 153 59.10 -3.73 32.70
N LYS A 154 59.51 -4.74 31.92
CA LYS A 154 60.38 -4.53 30.76
C LYS A 154 59.66 -3.82 29.62
N ASP A 155 58.38 -4.13 29.40
CA ASP A 155 57.57 -3.47 28.37
C ASP A 155 57.34 -1.98 28.72
N LEU A 156 57.07 -1.67 29.99
CA LEU A 156 57.02 -0.29 30.48
C LEU A 156 58.37 0.43 30.31
N LYS A 157 59.49 -0.27 30.55
CA LYS A 157 60.84 0.29 30.34
C LYS A 157 61.14 0.55 28.87
N ILE A 158 60.68 -0.32 27.97
CA ILE A 158 60.82 -0.12 26.52
C ILE A 158 60.00 1.10 26.09
N GLU A 159 58.76 1.23 26.56
CA GLU A 159 57.91 2.38 26.24
C GLU A 159 58.51 3.70 26.76
N GLU A 160 59.08 3.69 27.97
CA GLU A 160 59.80 4.83 28.55
C GLU A 160 61.04 5.21 27.72
N LEU A 161 61.87 4.23 27.34
CA LEU A 161 63.06 4.46 26.52
C LEU A 161 62.72 4.92 25.10
N GLU A 162 61.65 4.42 24.49
CA GLU A 162 61.18 4.89 23.18
C GLU A 162 60.65 6.32 23.25
N LYS A 163 60.03 6.70 24.36
CA LYS A 163 59.60 8.09 24.59
C LYS A 163 60.81 9.01 24.79
N GLU A 164 61.80 8.61 25.58
CA GLU A 164 63.06 9.35 25.72
C GLU A 164 63.81 9.49 24.40
N LEU A 165 63.84 8.44 23.56
CA LEU A 165 64.46 8.49 22.25
C LEU A 165 63.76 9.52 21.34
N ARG A 166 62.42 9.52 21.32
CA ARG A 166 61.62 10.50 20.55
C ARG A 166 61.86 11.93 21.03
N GLU A 167 61.83 12.17 22.34
CA GLU A 167 62.07 13.50 22.91
C GLU A 167 63.51 13.99 22.67
N THR A 168 64.48 13.06 22.67
CA THR A 168 65.89 13.36 22.37
C THR A 168 66.08 13.68 20.88
N ASP A 169 65.45 12.93 19.98
CA ASP A 169 65.48 13.21 18.54
C ASP A 169 64.79 14.54 18.19
N GLU A 170 63.69 14.88 18.85
CA GLU A 170 63.02 16.18 18.72
C GLU A 170 63.95 17.32 19.19
N LYS A 171 64.60 17.17 20.35
CA LYS A 171 65.59 18.14 20.84
C LYS A 171 66.79 18.26 19.90
N ILE A 172 67.32 17.15 19.37
CA ILE A 172 68.40 17.16 18.37
C ILE A 172 67.97 17.90 17.09
N SER A 173 66.71 17.77 16.68
CA SER A 173 66.16 18.51 15.54
C SER A 173 66.07 20.01 15.81
N GLU A 174 65.72 20.39 17.04
CA GLU A 174 65.55 21.78 17.47
C GLU A 174 66.89 22.52 17.62
N TYR A 175 67.93 21.85 18.15
CA TYR A 175 69.28 22.41 18.22
C TYR A 175 69.97 22.53 16.85
N ARG A 176 69.63 21.66 15.88
CA ARG A 176 70.25 21.67 14.55
C ARG A 176 69.74 22.79 13.64
N HIS A 177 68.62 23.44 13.98
CA HIS A 177 68.06 24.59 13.26
C HIS A 177 68.59 25.95 13.72
N LYS A 178 69.46 26.00 14.75
CA LYS A 178 70.03 27.25 15.29
C LYS A 178 71.41 27.63 14.74
N ASP A 179 72.13 26.71 14.10
CA ASP A 179 73.41 26.98 13.46
C ASP A 179 73.36 26.67 11.96
N SER A 180 72.96 27.64 11.14
CA SER A 180 73.62 27.87 9.85
C SER A 180 73.19 29.17 9.20
N GLY A 181 74.18 29.98 8.84
CA GLY A 181 74.05 30.98 7.77
C GLY A 181 73.69 30.34 6.42
N PRO A 182 73.52 31.13 5.36
CA PRO A 182 72.89 30.69 4.12
C PRO A 182 73.67 29.53 3.48
N LYS A 183 73.04 28.35 3.38
CA LYS A 183 73.55 27.17 2.67
C LYS A 183 73.08 27.21 1.22
N THR A 184 73.94 26.85 0.29
CA THR A 184 73.62 26.72 -1.15
C THR A 184 72.76 25.48 -1.40
N VAL A 185 72.04 25.46 -2.52
CA VAL A 185 71.12 24.37 -2.89
C VAL A 185 71.82 23.01 -2.98
N ASP A 186 73.08 22.99 -3.41
CA ASP A 186 73.88 21.75 -3.53
C ASP A 186 74.22 21.11 -2.17
N ASP A 187 74.47 21.93 -1.13
CA ASP A 187 74.69 21.44 0.23
C ASP A 187 73.41 20.85 0.84
N LEU A 188 72.25 21.44 0.53
CA LEU A 188 70.95 20.87 0.90
C LEU A 188 70.69 19.55 0.17
N ILE A 189 71.00 19.45 -1.14
CA ILE A 189 70.86 18.21 -1.91
C ILE A 189 71.74 17.10 -1.32
N ALA A 190 72.99 17.39 -0.96
CA ALA A 190 73.88 16.42 -0.33
C ALA A 190 73.32 15.93 1.03
N THR A 191 72.77 16.87 1.82
CA THR A 191 72.17 16.55 3.13
C THR A 191 70.92 15.69 3.00
N TYR A 192 70.05 15.98 2.03
CA TYR A 192 68.85 15.17 1.78
C TYR A 192 69.19 13.80 1.18
N LYS A 193 70.18 13.69 0.29
CA LYS A 193 70.65 12.39 -0.23
C LYS A 193 71.19 11.49 0.89
N ALA A 194 71.97 12.04 1.82
CA ALA A 194 72.45 11.29 2.98
C ALA A 194 71.29 10.81 3.88
N ARG A 195 70.26 11.64 4.07
CA ARG A 195 69.07 11.29 4.85
C ARG A 195 68.20 10.22 4.19
N ILE A 196 68.09 10.23 2.86
CA ILE A 196 67.39 9.19 2.09
C ILE A 196 68.14 7.87 2.23
N ALA A 197 69.46 7.86 2.03
CA ALA A 197 70.27 6.65 2.19
C ALA A 197 70.16 6.04 3.61
N GLN A 198 70.10 6.89 4.66
CA GLN A 198 69.89 6.44 6.03
C GLN A 198 68.50 5.81 6.23
N ARG A 199 67.45 6.36 5.62
CA ARG A 199 66.10 5.81 5.70
C ARG A 199 65.92 4.54 4.88
N ASP A 200 66.55 4.43 3.72
CA ASP A 200 66.52 3.23 2.89
C ASP A 200 67.16 2.04 3.61
N SER A 201 68.27 2.28 4.33
CA SER A 201 68.89 1.27 5.19
C SER A 201 67.95 0.78 6.31
N ARG A 202 67.22 1.70 6.95
CA ARG A 202 66.23 1.34 7.99
C ARG A 202 65.03 0.58 7.42
N ILE A 203 64.56 0.93 6.23
CA ILE A 203 63.49 0.22 5.53
C ILE A 203 63.94 -1.19 5.18
N ALA A 204 65.18 -1.38 4.70
CA ALA A 204 65.73 -2.70 4.41
C ALA A 204 65.81 -3.57 5.67
N GLU A 205 66.25 -3.02 6.80
CA GLU A 205 66.29 -3.73 8.08
C GLU A 205 64.89 -4.16 8.56
N LEU A 206 63.89 -3.28 8.47
CA LEU A 206 62.51 -3.58 8.84
C LEU A 206 61.88 -4.63 7.93
N ARG A 207 62.17 -4.59 6.62
CA ARG A 207 61.72 -5.61 5.66
C ARG A 207 62.28 -6.98 6.00
N ALA A 208 63.57 -7.06 6.36
CA ALA A 208 64.20 -8.32 6.77
C ALA A 208 63.55 -8.91 8.03
N LYS A 209 63.27 -8.08 9.05
CA LYS A 209 62.55 -8.52 10.27
C LYS A 209 61.12 -8.99 9.97
N LEU A 210 60.43 -8.37 9.01
CA LEU A 210 59.09 -8.78 8.57
C LEU A 210 59.12 -10.13 7.84
N GLU A 211 60.11 -10.33 6.97
CA GLU A 211 60.37 -11.60 6.27
C GLU A 211 60.64 -12.74 7.26
N GLU A 212 61.48 -12.50 8.26
CA GLU A 212 61.79 -13.47 9.32
C GLU A 212 60.56 -13.83 10.14
N ARG A 213 59.77 -12.83 10.57
CA ARG A 213 58.51 -13.06 11.29
C ARG A 213 57.49 -13.82 10.44
N ARG A 214 57.41 -13.55 9.14
CA ARG A 214 56.55 -14.29 8.20
C ARG A 214 57.00 -15.73 8.02
N LYS A 215 58.31 -16.00 7.93
CA LYS A 215 58.86 -17.36 7.91
C LYS A 215 58.57 -18.11 9.21
N ARG A 216 58.67 -17.43 10.36
CA ARG A 216 58.33 -17.99 11.67
C ARG A 216 56.83 -18.29 11.81
N LEU A 217 55.97 -17.40 11.30
CA LEU A 217 54.52 -17.64 11.22
C LEU A 217 54.20 -18.83 10.31
N ALA A 218 54.89 -18.95 9.18
CA ALA A 218 54.73 -20.07 8.25
C ALA A 218 55.22 -21.40 8.86
N SER A 219 56.27 -21.39 9.69
CA SER A 219 56.77 -22.61 10.38
C SER A 219 55.91 -23.02 11.59
N LEU A 220 55.17 -22.10 12.20
CA LEU A 220 54.23 -22.36 13.30
C LEU A 220 52.83 -22.74 12.79
N ARG A 221 52.60 -22.68 11.47
CA ARG A 221 51.32 -22.97 10.84
C ARG A 221 51.21 -24.46 10.53
N ASP A 222 50.26 -25.14 11.17
CA ASP A 222 50.02 -26.57 10.98
C ASP A 222 49.31 -26.83 9.62
N PRO A 223 49.94 -27.55 8.67
CA PRO A 223 49.39 -27.78 7.33
C PRO A 223 48.10 -28.62 7.30
N ALA A 224 47.72 -29.25 8.42
CA ALA A 224 46.44 -29.95 8.54
C ALA A 224 45.24 -29.00 8.71
N SER A 225 45.46 -27.76 9.17
CA SER A 225 44.38 -26.77 9.35
C SER A 225 43.91 -26.13 8.02
N ASP A 226 44.76 -26.12 6.99
CA ASP A 226 44.51 -25.47 5.68
C ASP A 226 43.47 -26.19 4.80
N LYS A 227 43.08 -27.44 5.10
CA LYS A 227 42.07 -28.16 4.29
C LYS A 227 40.61 -27.81 4.61
N LYS A 228 40.34 -27.11 5.73
CA LYS A 228 38.97 -26.81 6.17
C LYS A 228 38.47 -25.43 5.73
N ASP A 229 39.38 -24.51 5.40
CA ASP A 229 39.10 -23.10 5.12
C ASP A 229 39.58 -22.62 3.75
N GLN A 230 39.60 -23.49 2.75
CA GLN A 230 39.72 -23.02 1.37
C GLN A 230 38.39 -22.36 0.95
N ASN A 231 38.39 -21.04 0.77
CA ASN A 231 37.31 -20.27 0.13
C ASN A 231 37.24 -20.55 -1.38
N THR A 232 37.46 -21.79 -1.80
CA THR A 232 37.40 -22.19 -3.20
C THR A 232 35.95 -22.16 -3.68
N LEU A 233 35.78 -21.91 -4.97
CA LEU A 233 34.45 -21.91 -5.58
C LEU A 233 33.74 -23.27 -5.44
N GLN A 234 34.49 -24.36 -5.27
CA GLN A 234 33.95 -25.69 -4.97
C GLN A 234 33.33 -25.77 -3.57
N ASP A 235 34.00 -25.27 -2.52
CA ASP A 235 33.42 -25.21 -1.18
C ASP A 235 32.20 -24.29 -1.13
N ILE A 236 32.27 -23.14 -1.80
CA ILE A 236 31.12 -22.24 -1.95
C ILE A 236 29.97 -22.96 -2.65
N SER A 237 30.25 -23.74 -3.70
CA SER A 237 29.22 -24.52 -4.41
C SER A 237 28.54 -25.56 -3.52
N ALA A 238 29.31 -26.27 -2.70
CA ALA A 238 28.75 -27.24 -1.75
C ALA A 238 27.83 -26.57 -0.73
N ARG A 239 28.16 -25.35 -0.28
CA ARG A 239 27.32 -24.56 0.64
C ARG A 239 26.08 -23.99 -0.05
N VAL A 240 26.17 -23.58 -1.31
CA VAL A 240 25.01 -23.16 -2.12
C VAL A 240 24.06 -24.33 -2.34
N GLU A 241 24.56 -25.53 -2.63
CA GLU A 241 23.74 -26.75 -2.70
C GLU A 241 23.10 -27.08 -1.35
N GLU A 242 23.84 -26.91 -0.25
CA GLU A 242 23.28 -27.12 1.10
C GLU A 242 22.18 -26.10 1.42
N LEU A 243 22.32 -24.85 0.96
CA LEU A 243 21.29 -23.81 1.05
C LEU A 243 20.03 -24.23 0.27
N SER A 244 20.21 -24.68 -0.97
CA SER A 244 19.14 -25.19 -1.84
C SER A 244 18.35 -26.33 -1.20
N ARG A 245 19.04 -27.33 -0.63
CA ARG A 245 18.39 -28.45 0.08
C ARG A 245 17.54 -28.01 1.27
N GLU A 246 17.92 -26.94 1.97
CA GLU A 246 17.06 -26.38 3.03
C GLU A 246 15.84 -25.68 2.45
N VAL A 247 16.00 -24.91 1.38
CA VAL A 247 14.90 -24.25 0.68
C VAL A 247 13.89 -25.28 0.14
N ASP A 248 14.35 -26.42 -0.39
CA ASP A 248 13.48 -27.52 -0.80
C ASP A 248 12.66 -28.13 0.34
N LYS A 249 13.22 -28.19 1.56
CA LYS A 249 12.45 -28.61 2.75
C LYS A 249 11.32 -27.63 3.02
N ALA A 250 11.57 -26.33 2.87
CA ALA A 250 10.53 -25.31 3.00
C ALA A 250 9.49 -25.37 1.86
N ARG A 251 9.89 -25.66 0.61
CA ARG A 251 8.95 -25.91 -0.51
C ARG A 251 7.99 -27.06 -0.18
N ARG A 252 8.51 -28.17 0.34
CA ARG A 252 7.68 -29.31 0.80
C ARG A 252 6.75 -28.93 1.96
N LYS A 253 7.25 -28.16 2.94
CA LYS A 253 6.44 -27.70 4.07
C LYS A 253 5.33 -26.75 3.62
N ARG A 254 5.61 -25.84 2.68
CA ARG A 254 4.61 -24.96 2.06
C ARG A 254 3.51 -25.76 1.37
N ALA A 255 3.86 -26.73 0.54
CA ALA A 255 2.88 -27.59 -0.15
C ALA A 255 1.99 -28.36 0.85
N ARG A 256 2.57 -28.82 1.96
CA ARG A 256 1.81 -29.43 3.05
C ARG A 256 0.84 -28.44 3.69
N LEU A 257 1.29 -27.23 4.04
CA LEU A 257 0.43 -26.18 4.62
C LEU A 257 -0.70 -25.77 3.67
N GLU A 258 -0.43 -25.73 2.37
CA GLU A 258 -1.42 -25.45 1.33
C GLU A 258 -2.49 -26.55 1.28
N SER A 259 -2.09 -27.82 1.32
CA SER A 259 -3.02 -28.95 1.35
C SER A 259 -3.87 -29.02 2.63
N GLU A 260 -3.33 -28.54 3.76
CA GLU A 260 -4.03 -28.45 5.04
C GLU A 260 -4.92 -27.19 5.13
N GLY A 261 -4.89 -26.29 4.13
CA GLY A 261 -5.63 -25.02 4.15
C GLY A 261 -5.11 -24.00 5.17
N LYS A 262 -3.93 -24.24 5.75
CA LYS A 262 -3.30 -23.42 6.79
C LYS A 262 -2.30 -22.40 6.24
N LEU A 263 -2.07 -22.39 4.93
CA LEU A 263 -1.17 -21.44 4.29
C LEU A 263 -1.88 -20.10 4.06
N ASP A 264 -1.51 -19.08 4.83
CA ASP A 264 -2.02 -17.73 4.63
C ASP A 264 -1.27 -16.99 3.50
N PRO A 265 -1.89 -15.97 2.87
CA PRO A 265 -1.30 -15.27 1.73
C PRO A 265 -0.01 -14.50 2.03
N GLU A 266 0.17 -13.97 3.23
CA GLU A 266 1.38 -13.23 3.59
C GLU A 266 2.56 -14.21 3.74
N LEU A 267 2.35 -15.33 4.42
CA LEU A 267 3.35 -16.40 4.52
C LEU A 267 3.68 -17.01 3.15
N ASP A 268 2.67 -17.26 2.31
CA ASP A 268 2.86 -17.77 0.95
C ASP A 268 3.73 -16.83 0.10
N HIS A 269 3.44 -15.52 0.15
CA HIS A 269 4.18 -14.51 -0.60
C HIS A 269 5.63 -14.44 -0.16
N SER A 270 5.89 -14.35 1.15
CA SER A 270 7.27 -14.27 1.68
C SER A 270 8.08 -15.53 1.36
N LEU A 271 7.45 -16.72 1.41
CA LEU A 271 8.11 -17.97 1.00
C LEU A 271 8.44 -17.99 -0.49
N LYS A 272 7.50 -17.57 -1.35
CA LYS A 272 7.73 -17.47 -2.81
C LYS A 272 8.88 -16.54 -3.15
N GLN A 273 8.97 -15.38 -2.50
CA GLN A 273 10.08 -14.46 -2.73
C GLN A 273 11.44 -15.13 -2.44
N VAL A 274 11.57 -15.82 -1.29
CA VAL A 274 12.79 -16.55 -0.94
C VAL A 274 13.11 -17.63 -1.99
N PHE A 275 12.10 -18.33 -2.47
CA PHE A 275 12.24 -19.39 -3.48
C PHE A 275 12.70 -18.84 -4.84
N ASP A 276 12.11 -17.75 -5.30
CA ASP A 276 12.45 -17.12 -6.58
C ASP A 276 13.86 -16.51 -6.53
N MET A 277 14.25 -15.88 -5.40
CA MET A 277 15.60 -15.37 -5.22
C MET A 277 16.64 -16.49 -5.22
N GLN A 278 16.33 -17.62 -4.56
CA GLN A 278 17.24 -18.77 -4.49
C GLN A 278 17.43 -19.43 -5.86
N GLU A 279 16.39 -19.56 -6.67
CA GLU A 279 16.49 -20.13 -8.02
C GLU A 279 17.36 -19.25 -8.94
N ARG A 280 17.20 -17.93 -8.88
CA ARG A 280 18.07 -16.98 -9.58
C ARG A 280 19.52 -17.06 -9.13
N LEU A 281 19.74 -17.19 -7.82
CA LEU A 281 21.08 -17.37 -7.26
C LEU A 281 21.73 -18.65 -7.80
N GLU A 282 21.02 -19.77 -7.89
CA GLU A 282 21.55 -21.02 -8.44
C GLU A 282 21.96 -20.89 -9.91
N VAL A 283 21.13 -20.26 -10.73
CA VAL A 283 21.43 -20.02 -12.14
C VAL A 283 22.70 -19.18 -12.28
N LYS A 284 22.77 -18.02 -11.60
CA LYS A 284 23.95 -17.13 -11.68
C LYS A 284 25.20 -17.78 -11.10
N PHE A 285 25.07 -18.54 -10.02
CA PHE A 285 26.19 -19.26 -9.44
C PHE A 285 26.70 -20.39 -10.35
N GLY A 286 25.78 -21.11 -11.01
CA GLY A 286 26.11 -22.08 -12.05
C GLY A 286 26.84 -21.45 -13.22
N GLU A 287 26.42 -20.27 -13.67
CA GLU A 287 27.12 -19.49 -14.70
C GLU A 287 28.53 -19.07 -14.26
N LEU A 288 28.69 -18.62 -13.01
CA LEU A 288 29.99 -18.23 -12.44
C LEU A 288 30.95 -19.43 -12.44
N LYS A 289 30.47 -20.60 -12.01
CA LYS A 289 31.25 -21.85 -12.01
C LYS A 289 31.64 -22.26 -13.44
N GLY A 290 30.69 -22.21 -14.37
CA GLY A 290 30.94 -22.51 -15.78
C GLY A 290 31.89 -21.52 -16.44
N LEU A 291 31.87 -20.24 -16.03
CA LEU A 291 32.84 -19.25 -16.48
C LEU A 291 34.23 -19.56 -15.91
N GLN A 292 34.36 -19.79 -14.61
CA GLN A 292 35.65 -20.11 -13.98
C GLN A 292 36.35 -21.30 -14.64
N SER A 293 35.62 -22.38 -14.93
CA SER A 293 36.19 -23.56 -15.61
C SER A 293 36.72 -23.24 -17.02
N ARG A 294 35.97 -22.43 -17.78
CA ARG A 294 36.41 -21.99 -19.12
C ARG A 294 37.60 -21.03 -19.03
N LEU A 295 37.66 -20.23 -17.98
CA LEU A 295 38.76 -19.29 -17.74
C LEU A 295 40.04 -19.99 -17.34
N SER A 296 40.01 -21.06 -16.55
CA SER A 296 41.25 -21.79 -16.22
C SER A 296 41.94 -22.32 -17.49
N GLU A 297 41.18 -22.85 -18.45
CA GLU A 297 41.72 -23.35 -19.72
C GLU A 297 42.23 -22.21 -20.61
N ARG A 298 41.46 -21.12 -20.73
CA ARG A 298 41.84 -19.94 -21.51
C ARG A 298 43.02 -19.19 -20.91
N ARG A 299 43.15 -19.16 -19.59
CA ARG A 299 44.25 -18.53 -18.87
C ARG A 299 45.57 -19.24 -19.13
N GLU A 300 45.59 -20.57 -19.14
CA GLU A 300 46.79 -21.32 -19.53
C GLU A 300 47.16 -21.07 -21.00
N ALA A 301 46.17 -21.01 -21.89
CA ALA A 301 46.40 -20.70 -23.29
C ALA A 301 46.92 -19.27 -23.49
N ALA A 302 46.33 -18.27 -22.83
CA ALA A 302 46.76 -16.88 -22.86
C ALA A 302 48.16 -16.70 -22.28
N ARG A 303 48.49 -17.38 -21.18
CA ARG A 303 49.84 -17.38 -20.60
C ARG A 303 50.87 -17.95 -21.58
N ARG A 304 50.57 -19.08 -22.23
CA ARG A 304 51.46 -19.66 -23.27
C ARG A 304 51.62 -18.73 -24.47
N LYS A 305 50.55 -18.03 -24.88
CA LYS A 305 50.62 -17.00 -25.93
C LYS A 305 51.52 -15.83 -25.50
N ALA A 306 51.40 -15.35 -24.26
CA ALA A 306 52.19 -14.24 -23.74
C ALA A 306 53.68 -14.59 -23.61
N GLU A 307 54.01 -15.78 -23.08
CA GLU A 307 55.40 -16.29 -23.02
C GLU A 307 56.00 -16.47 -24.44
N LYS A 308 55.18 -16.89 -25.41
CA LYS A 308 55.60 -16.99 -26.81
C LYS A 308 55.80 -15.60 -27.45
N ALA A 309 54.89 -14.66 -27.21
CA ALA A 309 54.99 -13.29 -27.72
C ALA A 309 56.22 -12.55 -27.16
N GLU A 310 56.52 -12.73 -25.87
CA GLU A 310 57.73 -12.25 -25.22
C GLU A 310 59.00 -12.81 -25.89
N ALA A 311 59.06 -14.13 -26.10
CA ALA A 311 60.20 -14.79 -26.72
C ALA A 311 60.39 -14.39 -28.20
N ASP A 312 59.29 -14.27 -28.95
CA ASP A 312 59.32 -13.87 -30.37
C ASP A 312 59.71 -12.40 -30.52
N ALA A 313 59.22 -11.50 -29.65
CA ALA A 313 59.60 -10.09 -29.62
C ALA A 313 61.06 -9.89 -29.23
N ARG A 314 61.55 -10.64 -28.23
CA ARG A 314 62.96 -10.62 -27.82
C ARG A 314 63.88 -11.03 -28.98
N ARG A 315 63.55 -12.14 -29.65
CA ARG A 315 64.29 -12.62 -30.83
C ARG A 315 64.24 -11.65 -32.02
N ALA A 316 63.11 -10.97 -32.23
CA ALA A 316 62.98 -9.99 -33.29
C ALA A 316 63.82 -8.74 -33.03
N ALA A 317 63.85 -8.24 -31.78
CA ALA A 317 64.65 -7.10 -31.37
C ALA A 317 66.16 -7.40 -31.38
N GLU A 318 66.58 -8.59 -30.92
CA GLU A 318 67.98 -9.04 -31.00
C GLU A 318 68.49 -9.12 -32.45
N ARG A 319 67.64 -9.59 -33.38
CA ARG A 319 67.98 -9.64 -34.82
C ARG A 319 68.04 -8.26 -35.48
N ALA A 320 67.32 -7.27 -34.93
CA ALA A 320 67.34 -5.90 -35.40
C ALA A 320 68.59 -5.12 -34.94
N GLY A 321 69.39 -5.69 -34.02
CA GLY A 321 70.56 -5.03 -33.45
C GLY A 321 70.24 -3.95 -32.42
N ASP A 322 69.06 -4.03 -31.80
CA ASP A 322 68.64 -3.09 -30.75
C ASP A 322 69.49 -3.23 -29.47
N ASP A 323 69.66 -2.13 -28.72
CA ASP A 323 70.33 -2.15 -27.42
C ASP A 323 69.63 -3.09 -26.41
N PRO A 324 70.37 -3.72 -25.48
CA PRO A 324 69.81 -4.71 -24.55
C PRO A 324 68.60 -4.23 -23.74
N GLU A 325 68.57 -2.94 -23.41
CA GLU A 325 67.49 -2.30 -22.65
C GLU A 325 66.22 -2.15 -23.50
N VAL A 326 66.37 -1.88 -24.81
CA VAL A 326 65.27 -1.75 -25.77
C VAL A 326 64.70 -3.12 -26.14
N VAL A 327 65.56 -4.14 -26.25
CA VAL A 327 65.15 -5.54 -26.45
C VAL A 327 64.23 -6.00 -25.31
N GLU A 328 64.60 -5.71 -24.06
CA GLU A 328 63.81 -6.08 -22.90
C GLU A 328 62.49 -5.31 -22.83
N GLN A 329 62.50 -4.00 -23.13
CA GLN A 329 61.26 -3.20 -23.20
C GLN A 329 60.26 -3.72 -24.24
N LYS A 330 60.73 -4.08 -25.44
CA LYS A 330 59.87 -4.64 -26.50
C LYS A 330 59.31 -6.02 -26.12
N ALA A 331 60.10 -6.85 -25.43
CA ALA A 331 59.66 -8.15 -24.93
C ALA A 331 58.58 -8.01 -23.84
N ILE A 332 58.76 -7.06 -22.90
CA ILE A 332 57.78 -6.75 -21.85
C ILE A 332 56.48 -6.21 -22.48
N ALA A 333 56.56 -5.27 -23.41
CA ALA A 333 55.38 -4.69 -24.07
C ALA A 333 54.56 -5.75 -24.82
N ALA A 334 55.21 -6.66 -25.55
CA ALA A 334 54.53 -7.75 -26.26
C ALA A 334 53.88 -8.77 -25.30
N LYS A 335 54.50 -9.01 -24.13
CA LYS A 335 53.95 -9.85 -23.07
C LYS A 335 52.72 -9.21 -22.42
N GLU A 336 52.79 -7.92 -22.10
CA GLU A 336 51.69 -7.16 -21.50
C GLU A 336 50.49 -7.07 -22.45
N GLU A 337 50.73 -6.83 -23.74
CA GLU A 337 49.67 -6.79 -24.76
C GLU A 337 48.96 -8.15 -24.89
N ALA A 338 49.72 -9.25 -24.89
CA ALA A 338 49.17 -10.60 -24.91
C ALA A 338 48.48 -11.00 -23.58
N ALA A 339 48.83 -10.37 -22.45
CA ALA A 339 48.24 -10.63 -21.14
C ALA A 339 46.87 -9.94 -20.92
N LYS A 340 46.55 -8.87 -21.69
CA LYS A 340 45.26 -8.16 -21.61
C LYS A 340 44.04 -9.07 -21.81
N GLU A 341 44.14 -10.05 -22.72
CA GLU A 341 43.07 -11.04 -22.96
C GLU A 341 42.71 -11.79 -21.65
N ALA A 342 43.68 -12.09 -20.79
CA ALA A 342 43.43 -12.75 -19.51
C ALA A 342 42.87 -11.78 -18.45
N GLU A 343 43.30 -10.52 -18.45
CA GLU A 343 42.84 -9.48 -17.53
C GLU A 343 41.37 -9.10 -17.76
N ASP A 344 40.95 -8.96 -19.02
CA ASP A 344 39.56 -8.70 -19.39
C ASP A 344 38.62 -9.83 -18.91
N LEU A 345 39.08 -11.07 -19.05
CA LEU A 345 38.37 -12.27 -18.62
C LEU A 345 38.25 -12.37 -17.09
N ASP A 346 39.31 -12.04 -16.35
CA ASP A 346 39.27 -11.99 -14.88
C ASP A 346 38.36 -10.85 -14.38
N THR A 347 38.29 -9.74 -15.11
CA THR A 347 37.35 -8.65 -14.85
C THR A 347 35.90 -9.08 -15.06
N GLU A 348 35.61 -9.83 -16.14
CA GLU A 348 34.29 -10.43 -16.38
C GLU A 348 33.89 -11.41 -15.26
N LEU A 349 34.83 -12.25 -14.81
CA LEU A 349 34.62 -13.18 -13.71
C LEU A 349 34.26 -12.45 -12.41
N LEU A 350 35.01 -11.39 -12.08
CA LEU A 350 34.72 -10.56 -10.91
C LEU A 350 33.36 -9.89 -10.99
N LYS A 351 32.96 -9.42 -12.18
CA LYS A 351 31.63 -8.84 -12.39
C LYS A 351 30.53 -9.86 -12.07
N LYS A 352 30.62 -11.07 -12.63
CA LYS A 352 29.65 -12.14 -12.33
C LYS A 352 29.63 -12.54 -10.86
N ALA A 353 30.79 -12.53 -10.20
CA ALA A 353 30.86 -12.84 -8.77
C ALA A 353 30.21 -11.74 -7.91
N LYS A 354 30.35 -10.47 -8.30
CA LYS A 354 29.63 -9.36 -7.67
C LYS A 354 28.11 -9.50 -7.85
N ASP A 355 27.64 -9.91 -9.02
CA ASP A 355 26.21 -10.17 -9.27
C ASP A 355 25.67 -11.28 -8.36
N VAL A 356 26.46 -12.35 -8.13
CA VAL A 356 26.13 -13.42 -7.16
C VAL A 356 26.09 -12.88 -5.73
N SER A 357 27.02 -11.99 -5.37
CA SER A 357 27.05 -11.35 -4.05
C SER A 357 25.82 -10.48 -3.79
N GLU A 358 25.38 -9.73 -4.80
CA GLU A 358 24.15 -8.93 -4.75
C GLU A 358 22.90 -9.81 -4.57
N ASP A 359 22.79 -10.91 -5.32
CA ASP A 359 21.69 -11.85 -5.15
C ASP A 359 21.68 -12.51 -3.77
N LEU A 360 22.85 -12.82 -3.20
CA LEU A 360 22.95 -13.30 -1.81
C LEU A 360 22.45 -12.26 -0.79
N GLU A 361 22.70 -10.98 -1.03
CA GLU A 361 22.14 -9.90 -0.21
C GLU A 361 20.62 -9.81 -0.36
N ASN A 362 20.10 -9.96 -1.58
CA ASN A 362 18.66 -9.97 -1.84
C ASN A 362 17.98 -11.18 -1.17
N VAL A 363 18.57 -12.37 -1.24
CA VAL A 363 18.10 -13.54 -0.48
C VAL A 363 18.10 -13.23 1.02
N GLN A 364 19.17 -12.64 1.55
CA GLN A 364 19.25 -12.29 2.97
C GLN A 364 18.12 -11.32 3.39
N LYS A 365 17.81 -10.32 2.55
CA LYS A 365 16.69 -9.39 2.76
C LYS A 365 15.34 -10.13 2.76
N SER A 366 15.08 -10.98 1.76
CA SER A 366 13.83 -11.77 1.71
C SER A 366 13.69 -12.73 2.89
N VAL A 367 14.78 -13.32 3.38
CA VAL A 367 14.75 -14.16 4.60
C VAL A 367 14.45 -13.34 5.84
N GLN A 368 14.96 -12.11 5.91
CA GLN A 368 14.62 -11.18 6.99
C GLN A 368 13.15 -10.76 6.92
N GLU A 369 12.63 -10.46 5.72
CA GLU A 369 11.21 -10.16 5.48
C GLU A 369 10.30 -11.35 5.82
N LEU A 370 10.74 -12.60 5.59
CA LEU A 370 10.00 -13.78 6.04
C LEU A 370 9.94 -13.88 7.58
N ASP A 371 11.00 -13.48 8.28
CA ASP A 371 11.07 -13.54 9.75
C ASP A 371 10.20 -12.46 10.41
N SER A 372 10.39 -11.20 9.99
CA SER A 372 9.74 -10.03 10.60
C SER A 372 8.47 -9.57 9.90
N GLY A 373 8.28 -9.94 8.64
CA GLY A 373 7.15 -9.48 7.82
C GLY A 373 5.89 -10.33 7.96
N VAL A 374 5.97 -11.52 8.56
CA VAL A 374 4.80 -12.40 8.78
C VAL A 374 4.24 -12.24 10.19
N HIS A 375 5.11 -12.19 11.20
CA HIS A 375 4.71 -12.05 12.61
C HIS A 375 4.50 -10.58 13.01
N PRO A 376 3.74 -10.33 14.09
CA PRO A 376 3.72 -9.01 14.72
C PRO A 376 5.15 -8.58 15.13
N HIS A 377 5.61 -7.44 14.62
CA HIS A 377 6.92 -6.88 14.91
C HIS A 377 6.96 -5.37 14.59
N GLY A 378 7.48 -4.56 15.51
CA GLY A 378 7.58 -3.10 15.33
C GLY A 378 6.20 -2.47 15.16
N GLU A 379 5.96 -1.79 14.03
CA GLU A 379 4.67 -1.16 13.70
C GLU A 379 3.59 -2.14 13.20
N LYS A 380 3.98 -3.38 12.88
CA LYS A 380 3.04 -4.43 12.44
C LYS A 380 2.55 -5.17 13.67
N TRP A 381 1.29 -4.99 14.05
CA TRP A 381 0.70 -5.65 15.23
C TRP A 381 -0.14 -6.90 14.90
N TRP A 382 -0.48 -7.13 13.62
CA TRP A 382 -1.31 -8.27 13.20
C TRP A 382 -0.49 -9.44 12.64
N ARG A 383 -0.97 -10.67 12.83
CA ARG A 383 -0.47 -11.90 12.20
C ARG A 383 -1.28 -12.24 10.95
N TYR A 384 -2.60 -12.01 11.00
CA TYR A 384 -3.51 -12.28 9.91
C TYR A 384 -4.22 -11.02 9.43
N ARG A 385 -4.50 -10.94 8.13
CA ARG A 385 -5.08 -9.72 7.53
C ARG A 385 -6.51 -9.43 7.98
N TYR A 386 -7.26 -10.43 8.42
CA TYR A 386 -8.60 -10.22 8.97
C TYR A 386 -8.56 -9.46 10.31
N GLU A 387 -7.46 -9.54 11.07
CA GLU A 387 -7.31 -8.81 12.34
C GLU A 387 -7.15 -7.32 12.07
N HIS A 388 -6.29 -6.96 11.12
CA HIS A 388 -6.19 -5.59 10.62
C HIS A 388 -7.54 -5.08 10.09
N ALA A 389 -8.22 -5.90 9.28
CA ALA A 389 -9.53 -5.56 8.71
C ALA A 389 -10.62 -5.35 9.77
N TYR A 390 -10.57 -6.11 10.87
CA TYR A 390 -11.49 -5.97 11.99
C TYR A 390 -11.34 -4.59 12.64
N VAL A 391 -10.12 -4.19 13.00
CA VAL A 391 -9.86 -2.87 13.59
C VAL A 391 -10.17 -1.75 12.61
N GLU A 392 -9.84 -1.94 11.34
CA GLU A 392 -10.20 -1.00 10.28
C GLU A 392 -11.72 -0.82 10.16
N ALA A 393 -12.51 -1.88 10.28
CA ALA A 393 -13.97 -1.80 10.28
C ALA A 393 -14.53 -1.04 11.50
N ILE A 394 -13.95 -1.21 12.69
CA ILE A 394 -14.31 -0.41 13.88
C ILE A 394 -14.09 1.07 13.61
N LEU A 395 -12.90 1.42 13.09
CA LEU A 395 -12.56 2.80 12.78
C LEU A 395 -13.41 3.37 11.64
N MET A 396 -13.75 2.56 10.63
CA MET A 396 -14.67 2.94 9.57
C MET A 396 -16.06 3.27 10.10
N ILE A 397 -16.60 2.46 11.02
CA ILE A 397 -17.90 2.74 11.66
C ILE A 397 -17.85 4.07 12.42
N LEU A 398 -16.77 4.31 13.17
CA LEU A 398 -16.56 5.57 13.89
C LEU A 398 -16.46 6.78 12.94
N VAL A 399 -15.72 6.65 11.84
CA VAL A 399 -15.57 7.71 10.82
C VAL A 399 -16.90 7.97 10.12
N CYS A 400 -17.66 6.94 9.76
CA CYS A 400 -19.02 7.08 9.21
C CYS A 400 -19.97 7.77 10.19
N PHE A 401 -19.85 7.50 11.49
CA PHE A 401 -20.61 8.22 12.52
C PHE A 401 -20.25 9.71 12.55
N PHE A 402 -18.95 10.06 12.48
CA PHE A 402 -18.55 11.46 12.39
C PHE A 402 -19.02 12.14 11.10
N MET A 403 -19.02 11.43 9.96
CA MET A 403 -19.60 11.93 8.72
C MET A 403 -21.07 12.29 8.90
N LEU A 404 -21.87 11.41 9.50
CA LEU A 404 -23.29 11.67 9.79
C LEU A 404 -23.46 12.92 10.67
N VAL A 405 -22.66 13.06 11.74
CA VAL A 405 -22.73 14.23 12.64
C VAL A 405 -22.42 15.52 11.89
N TRP A 406 -21.30 15.56 11.14
CA TRP A 406 -20.88 16.77 10.43
C TRP A 406 -21.79 17.12 9.25
N GLU A 407 -22.34 16.12 8.57
CA GLU A 407 -23.35 16.33 7.54
C GLU A 407 -24.59 17.02 8.14
N ARG A 408 -25.06 16.58 9.32
CA ARG A 408 -26.19 17.25 10.01
C ARG A 408 -25.88 18.69 10.39
N ILE A 409 -24.66 18.96 10.87
CA ILE A 409 -24.21 20.33 11.16
C ILE A 409 -24.19 21.17 9.87
N TYR A 410 -23.65 20.63 8.78
CA TYR A 410 -23.62 21.32 7.49
C TYR A 410 -25.03 21.63 6.97
N GLN A 411 -25.95 20.66 7.00
CA GLN A 411 -27.33 20.88 6.56
C GLN A 411 -28.04 21.92 7.44
N TYR A 412 -27.80 21.91 8.75
CA TYR A 412 -28.30 22.95 9.64
C TYR A 412 -27.74 24.33 9.28
N MET A 413 -26.44 24.45 9.06
CA MET A 413 -25.82 25.72 8.64
C MET A 413 -26.39 26.20 7.29
N ARG A 414 -26.52 25.29 6.33
CA ARG A 414 -27.11 25.56 5.02
C ARG A 414 -28.54 26.06 5.16
N TRP A 415 -29.35 25.41 6.00
CA TRP A 415 -30.71 25.85 6.31
C TRP A 415 -30.75 27.26 6.89
N GLN A 416 -29.90 27.57 7.87
CA GLN A 416 -29.81 28.91 8.47
C GLN A 416 -29.46 30.00 7.44
N VAL A 417 -28.58 29.68 6.47
CA VAL A 417 -28.22 30.62 5.40
C VAL A 417 -29.41 30.88 4.47
N TYR A 418 -30.18 29.85 4.11
CA TYR A 418 -31.38 30.03 3.28
C TYR A 418 -32.44 30.86 3.99
N GLU A 419 -32.71 30.54 5.26
CA GLU A 419 -33.66 31.29 6.10
C GLU A 419 -33.26 32.77 6.19
N ALA A 420 -31.98 33.05 6.47
CA ALA A 420 -31.45 34.41 6.52
C ALA A 420 -31.48 35.14 5.16
N SER A 421 -31.58 34.39 4.06
CA SER A 421 -31.66 34.94 2.69
C SER A 421 -33.10 35.20 2.24
N ASN A 422 -34.11 34.91 3.06
CA ASN A 422 -35.54 34.91 2.67
C ASN A 422 -35.81 34.08 1.39
N ALA A 423 -35.00 33.03 1.15
CA ALA A 423 -35.23 32.14 0.03
C ALA A 423 -36.45 31.26 0.36
N GLU A 424 -37.52 31.33 -0.44
CA GLU A 424 -38.67 30.44 -0.26
C GLU A 424 -38.25 28.98 -0.53
N GLU A 425 -38.98 28.00 0.03
CA GLU A 425 -38.76 26.56 -0.26
C GLU A 425 -38.76 26.29 -1.78
N TYR A 426 -39.53 27.08 -2.53
CA TYR A 426 -39.54 27.08 -3.99
C TYR A 426 -38.22 27.54 -4.63
N ASP A 427 -37.61 28.61 -4.10
CA ASP A 427 -36.33 29.13 -4.59
C ASP A 427 -35.21 28.09 -4.34
N ARG A 428 -35.32 27.27 -3.28
CA ARG A 428 -34.40 26.17 -2.96
C ARG A 428 -34.38 25.05 -4.02
N ILE A 429 -35.54 24.66 -4.54
CA ILE A 429 -35.67 23.60 -5.56
C ILE A 429 -35.37 24.14 -6.97
N THR A 430 -35.61 25.43 -7.21
CA THR A 430 -35.45 26.02 -8.54
C THR A 430 -34.14 26.78 -8.75
N HIS A 431 -33.39 27.11 -7.68
CA HIS A 431 -32.12 27.83 -7.80
C HIS A 431 -31.10 27.06 -8.63
N GLY A 432 -30.60 27.70 -9.68
CA GLY A 432 -29.50 27.20 -10.49
C GLY A 432 -29.84 25.97 -11.35
N THR A 433 -28.88 25.62 -12.20
CA THR A 433 -28.93 24.42 -13.03
C THR A 433 -28.59 23.17 -12.21
N MET A 434 -28.97 21.98 -12.67
CA MET A 434 -28.60 20.71 -12.00
C MET A 434 -27.07 20.55 -11.81
N TYR A 435 -26.26 21.20 -12.66
CA TYR A 435 -24.79 21.21 -12.50
C TYR A 435 -24.33 22.03 -11.29
N ILE A 436 -25.04 23.13 -10.98
CA ILE A 436 -24.75 23.94 -9.78
C ILE A 436 -25.11 23.12 -8.54
N GLY A 437 -26.29 22.50 -8.53
CA GLY A 437 -26.70 21.59 -7.45
C GLY A 437 -25.68 20.47 -7.21
N TRP A 438 -25.26 19.77 -8.26
CA TRP A 438 -24.22 18.75 -8.18
C TRP A 438 -22.91 19.27 -7.55
N LEU A 439 -22.45 20.46 -7.95
CA LEU A 439 -21.23 21.05 -7.43
C LEU A 439 -21.39 21.47 -5.96
N GLU A 440 -22.54 22.02 -5.58
CA GLU A 440 -22.85 22.41 -4.21
C GLU A 440 -22.88 21.20 -3.28
N PHE A 441 -23.55 20.11 -3.68
CA PHE A 441 -23.57 18.87 -2.89
C PHE A 441 -22.18 18.23 -2.80
N LEU A 442 -21.43 18.17 -3.91
CA LEU A 442 -20.03 17.72 -3.89
C LEU A 442 -19.19 18.56 -2.92
N ALA A 443 -19.26 19.89 -3.01
CA ALA A 443 -18.52 20.78 -2.12
C ALA A 443 -18.92 20.59 -0.65
N GLY A 444 -20.21 20.40 -0.38
CA GLY A 444 -20.74 20.08 0.95
C GLY A 444 -20.13 18.79 1.51
N GLU A 445 -20.15 17.71 0.75
CA GLU A 445 -19.59 16.42 1.20
C GLU A 445 -18.06 16.44 1.35
N LEU A 446 -17.34 17.18 0.49
CA LEU A 446 -15.90 17.39 0.65
C LEU A 446 -15.59 18.22 1.90
N MET A 447 -16.43 19.22 2.22
CA MET A 447 -16.32 20.00 3.46
C MET A 447 -16.57 19.11 4.69
N THR A 448 -17.61 18.28 4.67
CA THR A 448 -17.88 17.28 5.72
C THR A 448 -16.69 16.35 5.90
N SER A 449 -16.12 15.83 4.81
CA SER A 449 -14.93 14.97 4.84
C SER A 449 -13.72 15.68 5.47
N LEU A 450 -13.52 16.96 5.16
CA LEU A 450 -12.47 17.77 5.77
C LEU A 450 -12.71 17.97 7.27
N MET A 451 -13.95 18.23 7.69
CA MET A 451 -14.28 18.38 9.12
C MET A 451 -14.10 17.07 9.89
N VAL A 452 -14.40 15.91 9.28
CA VAL A 452 -14.11 14.60 9.88
C VAL A 452 -12.61 14.36 10.01
N PHE A 453 -11.83 14.69 8.97
CA PHE A 453 -10.37 14.64 9.05
C PHE A 453 -9.82 15.51 10.19
N LEU A 454 -10.33 16.76 10.31
CA LEU A 454 -9.96 17.66 11.39
C LEU A 454 -10.40 17.12 12.77
N THR A 455 -11.54 16.44 12.84
CA THR A 455 -11.99 15.78 14.08
C THR A 455 -11.02 14.68 14.48
N CYS A 456 -10.63 13.80 13.56
CA CYS A 456 -9.60 12.78 13.81
C CYS A 456 -8.25 13.41 14.21
N TRP A 457 -7.89 14.53 13.58
CA TRP A 457 -6.68 15.27 13.94
C TRP A 457 -6.76 15.86 15.36
N VAL A 458 -7.89 16.47 15.76
CA VAL A 458 -8.10 16.97 17.13
C VAL A 458 -8.04 15.83 18.15
N LEU A 459 -8.69 14.70 17.87
CA LEU A 459 -8.61 13.50 18.73
C LEU A 459 -7.16 13.01 18.88
N ALA A 460 -6.35 13.12 17.84
CA ALA A 460 -4.93 12.82 17.92
C ALA A 460 -4.16 13.80 18.81
N GLN A 461 -4.45 15.10 18.75
CA GLN A 461 -3.82 16.09 19.63
C GLN A 461 -4.20 15.90 21.11
N LEU A 462 -5.42 15.42 21.37
CA LEU A 462 -5.91 15.13 22.71
C LEU A 462 -5.46 13.75 23.24
N ASN A 463 -4.62 13.02 22.49
CA ASN A 463 -4.22 11.64 22.80
C ASN A 463 -5.41 10.68 23.02
N ALA A 464 -6.57 10.96 22.41
CA ALA A 464 -7.78 10.16 22.59
C ALA A 464 -7.62 8.72 22.06
N TYR A 465 -6.69 8.50 21.11
CA TYR A 465 -6.40 7.17 20.58
C TYR A 465 -5.74 6.24 21.61
N GLU A 466 -5.14 6.77 22.69
CA GLU A 466 -4.58 5.95 23.78
C GLU A 466 -5.66 5.25 24.61
N VAL A 467 -6.93 5.64 24.45
CA VAL A 467 -8.07 4.95 25.09
C VAL A 467 -8.35 3.61 24.41
N PHE A 468 -8.07 3.46 23.12
CA PHE A 468 -8.39 2.23 22.37
C PHE A 468 -7.65 0.99 22.90
N PRO A 469 -6.33 1.01 23.13
CA PRO A 469 -5.62 -0.12 23.76
C PRO A 469 -6.17 -0.51 25.14
N VAL A 470 -6.71 0.46 25.89
CA VAL A 470 -7.30 0.21 27.23
C VAL A 470 -8.66 -0.46 27.10
N LEU A 471 -9.48 -0.03 26.15
CA LEU A 471 -10.82 -0.58 25.90
C LEU A 471 -10.78 -1.94 25.20
N PHE A 472 -9.83 -2.12 24.29
CA PHE A 472 -9.71 -3.30 23.45
C PHE A 472 -8.40 -4.01 23.75
N GLN A 473 -8.43 -4.93 24.70
CA GLN A 473 -7.28 -5.78 25.01
C GLN A 473 -7.24 -6.95 24.04
N GLY A 474 -6.08 -7.18 23.42
CA GLY A 474 -5.85 -8.33 22.54
C GLY A 474 -6.08 -9.66 23.28
N SER A 475 -6.63 -10.65 22.58
CA SER A 475 -6.70 -12.03 23.06
C SER A 475 -5.74 -12.90 22.26
N GLN A 476 -5.49 -14.15 22.68
CA GLN A 476 -4.64 -15.07 21.90
C GLN A 476 -5.22 -15.41 20.52
N GLU A 477 -6.52 -15.24 20.33
CA GLU A 477 -7.19 -15.47 19.04
C GLU A 477 -7.17 -14.24 18.11
N LEU A 478 -6.99 -13.04 18.67
CA LEU A 478 -7.09 -11.78 17.94
C LEU A 478 -6.05 -10.80 18.44
N HIS A 479 -5.01 -10.60 17.61
CA HIS A 479 -4.06 -9.52 17.84
C HIS A 479 -4.75 -8.18 17.63
N LEU A 480 -4.46 -7.22 18.49
CA LEU A 480 -4.97 -5.85 18.40
C LEU A 480 -3.81 -4.86 18.53
N PRO A 481 -3.93 -3.63 17.99
CA PRO A 481 -2.91 -2.62 18.17
C PRO A 481 -2.77 -2.27 19.65
N ASN A 482 -1.52 -2.19 20.09
CA ASN A 482 -1.16 -1.98 21.49
C ASN A 482 -0.82 -0.52 21.78
N ALA A 483 -0.69 0.32 20.75
CA ALA A 483 -0.36 1.73 20.87
C ALA A 483 -1.39 2.62 20.17
N GLY A 484 -1.76 3.76 20.78
CA GLY A 484 -2.70 4.71 20.20
C GLY A 484 -2.25 5.25 18.83
N ILE A 485 -0.93 5.34 18.59
CA ILE A 485 -0.37 5.77 17.30
C ILE A 485 -0.79 4.89 16.12
N GLU A 486 -0.98 3.59 16.35
CA GLU A 486 -1.37 2.62 15.33
C GLU A 486 -2.82 2.86 14.90
N TYR A 487 -3.72 3.02 15.87
CA TYR A 487 -5.12 3.40 15.62
C TYR A 487 -5.23 4.74 14.89
N ARG A 488 -4.40 5.72 15.28
CA ARG A 488 -4.35 7.04 14.62
C ARG A 488 -3.99 6.90 13.14
N ARG A 489 -2.95 6.14 12.80
CA ARG A 489 -2.54 5.95 11.40
C ARG A 489 -3.65 5.28 10.59
N MET A 490 -4.26 4.24 11.13
CA MET A 490 -5.37 3.54 10.47
C MET A 490 -6.60 4.43 10.28
N ALA A 491 -6.94 5.27 11.26
CA ALA A 491 -8.04 6.21 11.15
C ALA A 491 -7.82 7.22 10.00
N LEU A 492 -6.59 7.70 9.83
CA LEU A 492 -6.24 8.57 8.70
C LEU A 492 -6.35 7.85 7.36
N ASP A 493 -5.87 6.61 7.27
CA ASP A 493 -5.98 5.81 6.04
C ASP A 493 -7.46 5.60 5.65
N VAL A 494 -8.31 5.31 6.63
CA VAL A 494 -9.77 5.19 6.45
C VAL A 494 -10.39 6.49 5.92
N CYS A 495 -10.03 7.65 6.50
CA CYS A 495 -10.50 8.95 6.03
C CYS A 495 -10.09 9.22 4.58
N VAL A 496 -8.85 8.87 4.19
CA VAL A 496 -8.36 9.05 2.82
C VAL A 496 -9.12 8.17 1.84
N VAL A 497 -9.35 6.90 2.18
CA VAL A 497 -10.13 5.98 1.33
C VAL A 497 -11.55 6.51 1.14
N LEU A 498 -12.20 6.96 2.21
CA LEU A 498 -13.56 7.48 2.17
C LEU A 498 -13.65 8.77 1.33
N PHE A 499 -12.69 9.68 1.47
CA PHE A 499 -12.60 10.90 0.66
C PHE A 499 -12.55 10.60 -0.84
N PHE A 500 -11.68 9.69 -1.27
CA PHE A 500 -11.60 9.30 -2.68
C PHE A 500 -12.86 8.56 -3.15
N ALA A 501 -13.48 7.75 -2.29
CA ALA A 501 -14.74 7.08 -2.62
C ALA A 501 -15.86 8.09 -2.92
N ILE A 502 -15.99 9.15 -2.10
CA ILE A 502 -16.95 10.24 -2.32
C ILE A 502 -16.61 10.98 -3.61
N LEU A 503 -15.34 11.31 -3.85
CA LEU A 503 -14.93 12.00 -5.07
C LEU A 503 -15.29 11.19 -6.34
N PHE A 504 -15.03 9.88 -6.33
CA PHE A 504 -15.38 8.99 -7.44
C PHE A 504 -16.88 8.83 -7.59
N TYR A 505 -17.64 8.80 -6.50
CA TYR A 505 -19.10 8.77 -6.54
C TYR A 505 -19.65 9.97 -7.29
N TYR A 506 -19.25 11.19 -6.91
CA TYR A 506 -19.71 12.40 -7.59
C TYR A 506 -19.22 12.50 -9.04
N ALA A 507 -18.04 11.94 -9.36
CA ALA A 507 -17.60 11.81 -10.75
C ALA A 507 -18.51 10.89 -11.58
N LEU A 508 -18.99 9.76 -11.00
CA LEU A 508 -19.99 8.90 -11.63
C LEU A 508 -21.37 9.56 -11.72
N MET A 509 -21.71 10.48 -10.82
CA MET A 509 -22.98 11.19 -10.85
C MET A 509 -23.05 12.29 -11.92
N LEU A 510 -21.92 12.79 -12.41
CA LEU A 510 -21.90 13.85 -13.43
C LEU A 510 -22.59 13.44 -14.76
N PRO A 511 -22.40 12.22 -15.30
CA PRO A 511 -23.20 11.70 -16.41
C PRO A 511 -24.72 11.65 -16.17
N VAL A 512 -25.15 11.42 -14.92
CA VAL A 512 -26.58 11.44 -14.53
C VAL A 512 -27.11 12.86 -14.67
N VAL A 513 -26.41 13.84 -14.10
CA VAL A 513 -26.74 15.29 -14.24
C VAL A 513 -26.84 15.67 -15.71
N HIS A 514 -25.87 15.25 -16.52
CA HIS A 514 -25.84 15.54 -17.95
C HIS A 514 -27.06 14.99 -18.67
N THR A 515 -27.44 13.74 -18.39
CA THR A 515 -28.54 13.08 -19.07
C THR A 515 -29.90 13.60 -18.61
N CYS A 516 -30.09 13.82 -17.30
CA CYS A 516 -31.30 14.45 -16.76
C CYS A 516 -31.50 15.84 -17.35
N THR A 517 -30.47 16.70 -17.32
CA THR A 517 -30.55 18.06 -17.90
C THR A 517 -30.90 18.02 -19.39
N GLY A 518 -30.25 17.13 -20.15
CA GLY A 518 -30.50 16.98 -21.60
C GLY A 518 -31.93 16.55 -21.92
N LYS A 519 -32.47 15.56 -21.21
CA LYS A 519 -33.86 15.09 -21.41
C LYS A 519 -34.88 16.12 -20.97
N LEU A 520 -34.63 16.78 -19.84
CA LEU A 520 -35.48 17.86 -19.37
C LEU A 520 -35.59 18.98 -20.41
N LEU A 521 -34.47 19.46 -20.96
CA LEU A 521 -34.51 20.47 -22.03
C LEU A 521 -35.25 19.98 -23.29
N ALA A 522 -35.12 18.71 -23.66
CA ALA A 522 -35.83 18.15 -24.80
C ALA A 522 -37.35 18.12 -24.58
N TRP A 523 -37.81 17.71 -23.39
CA TRP A 523 -39.24 17.70 -23.04
C TRP A 523 -39.82 19.11 -22.96
N ALA A 524 -39.06 20.11 -22.49
CA ALA A 524 -39.47 21.52 -22.49
C ALA A 524 -39.81 22.04 -23.90
N GLU A 525 -39.03 21.64 -24.92
CA GLU A 525 -39.30 22.02 -26.31
C GLU A 525 -40.60 21.40 -26.85
N LEU A 526 -40.94 20.20 -26.40
CA LEU A 526 -42.12 19.43 -26.84
C LEU A 526 -43.44 19.89 -26.20
N GLU A 527 -43.38 20.64 -25.09
CA GLU A 527 -44.57 21.12 -24.40
C GLU A 527 -45.46 21.99 -25.32
N PRO A 528 -46.79 21.75 -25.39
CA PRO A 528 -47.70 22.44 -26.32
C PRO A 528 -47.70 23.96 -26.16
N GLN A 529 -47.80 24.68 -27.29
CA GLN A 529 -47.83 26.15 -27.29
C GLN A 529 -49.00 26.74 -26.50
N ALA A 530 -50.17 26.08 -26.44
CA ALA A 530 -51.31 26.53 -25.65
C ALA A 530 -51.04 26.47 -24.14
N SER A 531 -50.37 25.41 -23.65
CA SER A 531 -49.89 25.32 -22.27
C SER A 531 -48.77 26.32 -22.00
N LYS A 532 -47.87 26.55 -22.97
CA LYS A 532 -46.86 27.62 -22.90
C LYS A 532 -47.49 29.01 -22.87
N GLN A 533 -48.57 29.28 -23.61
CA GLN A 533 -49.26 30.57 -23.67
C GLN A 533 -50.14 30.83 -22.44
N ALA A 534 -50.78 29.80 -21.89
CA ALA A 534 -51.45 29.87 -20.59
C ALA A 534 -50.44 30.20 -19.46
N MET A 535 -49.17 29.78 -19.63
CA MET A 535 -48.05 30.12 -18.73
C MET A 535 -47.30 31.42 -19.12
N ALA A 536 -47.39 31.87 -20.37
CA ALA A 536 -46.65 33.01 -20.93
C ALA A 536 -47.52 34.25 -21.03
N GLY A 537 -47.70 34.91 -19.88
CA GLY A 537 -47.93 36.35 -19.85
C GLY A 537 -46.72 37.18 -20.30
N THR A 538 -45.55 36.59 -20.59
CA THR A 538 -44.34 37.36 -20.96
C THR A 538 -43.34 36.60 -21.86
N SER A 539 -43.11 37.19 -23.04
CA SER A 539 -41.95 37.21 -23.96
C SER A 539 -41.23 35.93 -24.50
N SER A 540 -41.48 35.72 -25.79
CA SER A 540 -40.60 35.23 -26.89
C SER A 540 -39.05 35.24 -26.70
N ALA A 541 -38.44 34.11 -26.32
CA ALA A 541 -36.99 33.87 -26.53
C ALA A 541 -36.56 32.40 -26.77
N SER A 542 -37.49 31.48 -27.04
CA SER A 542 -37.26 30.01 -27.04
C SER A 542 -36.43 29.42 -28.22
N SER A 543 -36.13 30.16 -29.29
CA SER A 543 -35.68 29.56 -30.56
C SER A 543 -34.14 29.34 -30.72
N ALA A 544 -33.30 29.98 -29.91
CA ALA A 544 -31.85 30.05 -30.19
C ALA A 544 -30.96 29.10 -29.36
N PHE A 545 -31.39 28.70 -28.15
CA PHE A 545 -30.55 27.95 -27.20
C PHE A 545 -30.53 26.43 -27.47
N GLY A 546 -31.68 25.84 -27.83
CA GLY A 546 -31.83 24.42 -28.17
C GLY A 546 -30.94 23.94 -29.32
N LYS A 547 -30.65 24.84 -30.28
CA LYS A 547 -29.77 24.54 -31.43
C LYS A 547 -28.29 24.39 -31.04
N THR A 548 -27.85 24.99 -29.93
CA THR A 548 -26.44 25.00 -29.51
C THR A 548 -26.09 23.77 -28.68
N ILE A 549 -26.96 23.35 -27.76
CA ILE A 549 -26.76 22.12 -26.98
C ILE A 549 -26.88 20.89 -27.88
N ARG A 550 -27.80 20.86 -28.86
CA ARG A 550 -27.91 19.78 -29.86
C ARG A 550 -26.62 19.56 -30.66
N LYS A 551 -25.83 20.61 -30.91
CA LYS A 551 -24.50 20.52 -31.55
C LYS A 551 -23.40 20.02 -30.60
N GLN A 552 -23.58 20.16 -29.29
CA GLN A 552 -22.63 19.71 -28.27
C GLN A 552 -22.90 18.27 -27.82
N THR A 553 -24.16 17.85 -27.68
CA THR A 553 -24.56 16.45 -27.42
C THR A 553 -24.23 15.51 -28.58
N GLN A 554 -24.12 16.01 -29.82
CA GLN A 554 -23.59 15.25 -30.96
C GLN A 554 -22.06 15.15 -31.01
N LYS A 555 -21.33 15.98 -30.25
CA LYS A 555 -19.85 16.07 -30.28
C LYS A 555 -19.14 15.50 -29.05
N ALA A 556 -19.86 15.10 -28.00
CA ALA A 556 -19.26 14.41 -26.86
C ALA A 556 -18.82 12.98 -27.28
N ALA A 557 -17.67 12.53 -26.76
CA ALA A 557 -16.85 11.39 -27.19
C ALA A 557 -17.50 9.98 -27.14
N PHE A 558 -18.82 9.86 -27.13
CA PHE A 558 -19.58 8.62 -26.95
C PHE A 558 -20.55 8.30 -28.11
N ALA A 559 -20.35 8.92 -29.29
CA ALA A 559 -21.25 8.81 -30.44
C ALA A 559 -21.34 7.43 -31.12
N GLY A 560 -20.58 6.41 -30.67
CA GLY A 560 -20.45 5.12 -31.34
C GLY A 560 -20.92 3.87 -30.58
N LEU A 561 -21.43 3.98 -29.34
CA LEU A 561 -21.84 2.82 -28.54
C LEU A 561 -23.36 2.56 -28.61
N PRO A 562 -23.80 1.30 -28.60
CA PRO A 562 -25.23 0.94 -28.66
C PRO A 562 -25.95 1.43 -27.39
N ARG A 563 -26.81 2.43 -27.54
CA ARG A 563 -27.71 2.90 -26.48
C ARG A 563 -28.93 1.97 -26.41
N ILE A 564 -29.18 1.39 -25.24
CA ILE A 564 -30.45 0.73 -24.94
C ILE A 564 -31.46 1.86 -24.69
N HIS A 565 -32.23 2.19 -25.73
CA HIS A 565 -33.27 3.21 -25.67
C HIS A 565 -34.56 2.59 -25.14
N LEU A 566 -34.91 2.86 -23.87
CA LEU A 566 -36.27 2.68 -23.41
C LEU A 566 -37.11 3.82 -24.01
N GLY A 567 -37.91 3.53 -25.04
CA GLY A 567 -39.09 4.27 -25.56
C GLY A 567 -39.15 5.80 -25.52
N LEU A 568 -38.83 6.48 -24.42
CA LEU A 568 -38.87 7.94 -24.24
C LEU A 568 -37.73 8.71 -24.92
N SER A 569 -36.68 8.03 -25.38
CA SER A 569 -35.61 8.63 -26.18
C SER A 569 -35.59 8.00 -27.56
N ALA A 570 -36.41 8.54 -28.46
CA ALA A 570 -36.60 8.05 -29.81
C ALA A 570 -35.48 8.45 -30.78
N LYS A 571 -35.33 7.66 -31.84
CA LYS A 571 -34.50 7.97 -33.01
C LYS A 571 -35.28 8.92 -33.92
N GLY A 572 -35.34 10.19 -33.55
CA GLY A 572 -36.00 11.23 -34.35
C GLY A 572 -36.92 12.13 -33.53
N THR A 573 -37.09 13.37 -33.99
CA THR A 573 -37.89 14.40 -33.30
C THR A 573 -39.38 14.09 -33.23
N GLU A 574 -39.92 13.28 -34.16
CA GLU A 574 -41.36 12.96 -34.22
C GLU A 574 -41.79 11.89 -33.22
N GLU A 575 -41.07 10.77 -33.14
CA GLU A 575 -41.40 9.69 -32.19
C GLU A 575 -41.19 10.14 -30.73
N ALA A 576 -40.22 11.02 -30.46
CA ALA A 576 -40.04 11.63 -29.13
C ALA A 576 -41.23 12.52 -28.74
N LYS A 577 -41.78 13.28 -29.71
CA LYS A 577 -42.96 14.11 -29.54
C LYS A 577 -44.21 13.26 -29.30
N GLU A 578 -44.36 12.18 -30.05
CA GLU A 578 -45.46 11.24 -29.88
C GLU A 578 -45.45 10.61 -28.47
N ASN A 579 -44.28 10.14 -28.01
CA ASN A 579 -44.16 9.51 -26.70
C ASN A 579 -44.38 10.50 -25.55
N TYR A 580 -43.90 11.74 -25.69
CA TYR A 580 -44.20 12.81 -24.73
C TYR A 580 -45.70 13.12 -24.66
N ASN A 581 -46.38 13.20 -25.80
CA ASN A 581 -47.82 13.45 -25.84
C ASN A 581 -48.63 12.29 -25.24
N LYS A 582 -48.25 11.04 -25.52
CA LYS A 582 -48.86 9.85 -24.89
C LYS A 582 -48.71 9.87 -23.38
N LEU A 583 -47.52 10.21 -22.89
CA LEU A 583 -47.22 10.32 -21.47
C LEU A 583 -48.07 11.41 -20.80
N ARG A 584 -48.15 12.58 -21.43
CA ARG A 584 -48.99 13.71 -20.99
C ARG A 584 -50.47 13.33 -20.95
N GLN A 585 -50.98 12.69 -22.00
CA GLN A 585 -52.37 12.27 -22.07
C GLN A 585 -52.69 11.24 -20.97
N TYR A 586 -51.80 10.24 -20.79
CA TYR A 586 -51.94 9.23 -19.74
C TYR A 586 -52.04 9.86 -18.34
N PHE A 587 -51.20 10.86 -18.05
CA PHE A 587 -51.25 11.61 -16.79
C PHE A 587 -52.64 12.24 -16.59
N PHE A 588 -53.11 13.02 -17.55
CA PHE A 588 -54.41 13.70 -17.41
C PHE A 588 -55.62 12.75 -17.41
N ASP A 589 -55.50 11.54 -17.98
CA ASP A 589 -56.57 10.54 -17.96
C ASP A 589 -56.66 9.80 -16.61
N LYS A 590 -55.52 9.60 -15.93
CA LYS A 590 -55.41 8.75 -14.72
C LYS A 590 -55.31 9.52 -13.41
N VAL A 591 -54.60 10.65 -13.39
CA VAL A 591 -54.35 11.45 -12.19
C VAL A 591 -55.63 12.01 -11.53
N PRO A 592 -56.67 12.45 -12.27
CA PRO A 592 -57.93 12.88 -11.66
C PRO A 592 -58.66 11.78 -10.87
N GLN A 593 -58.26 10.52 -11.02
CA GLN A 593 -58.82 9.38 -10.31
C GLN A 593 -58.09 9.10 -8.98
N GLU A 594 -57.03 9.87 -8.66
CA GLU A 594 -56.29 9.70 -7.41
C GLU A 594 -56.96 10.46 -6.24
N PRO A 595 -57.37 9.76 -5.17
CA PRO A 595 -58.12 10.36 -4.07
C PRO A 595 -57.31 11.38 -3.26
N ALA A 596 -55.98 11.22 -3.18
CA ALA A 596 -55.10 12.14 -2.47
C ALA A 596 -55.02 13.52 -3.15
N LEU A 597 -54.94 13.53 -4.49
CA LEU A 597 -54.92 14.77 -5.26
C LEU A 597 -56.29 15.46 -5.24
N LEU A 598 -57.39 14.70 -5.36
CA LEU A 598 -58.75 15.25 -5.26
C LEU A 598 -58.98 15.95 -3.93
N LYS A 599 -58.42 15.42 -2.83
CA LYS A 599 -58.45 16.06 -1.52
C LYS A 599 -57.64 17.36 -1.51
N ALA A 600 -56.41 17.33 -2.02
CA ALA A 600 -55.54 18.51 -2.05
C ALA A 600 -56.10 19.65 -2.94
N LEU A 601 -56.72 19.32 -4.07
CA LEU A 601 -57.36 20.29 -4.95
C LEU A 601 -58.62 20.92 -4.35
N ALA A 602 -59.40 20.15 -3.58
CA ALA A 602 -60.56 20.66 -2.87
C ALA A 602 -60.18 21.70 -1.81
N ASP A 603 -58.99 21.59 -1.21
CA ASP A 603 -58.49 22.54 -0.21
C ASP A 603 -58.06 23.89 -0.82
N VAL A 604 -57.76 23.94 -2.13
CA VAL A 604 -57.20 25.13 -2.82
C VAL A 604 -58.14 25.71 -3.89
N ASP A 605 -59.37 25.19 -4.02
CA ASP A 605 -60.42 25.67 -4.95
C ASP A 605 -59.92 25.88 -6.39
N THR A 606 -59.07 24.97 -6.87
CA THR A 606 -58.42 25.07 -8.20
C THR A 606 -58.86 23.92 -9.11
N GLU A 607 -59.35 24.23 -10.31
CA GLU A 607 -59.74 23.20 -11.30
C GLU A 607 -58.51 22.57 -11.98
N PHE A 608 -58.38 21.25 -11.87
CA PHE A 608 -57.36 20.48 -12.58
C PHE A 608 -57.77 20.23 -14.03
N SER A 609 -57.11 20.91 -14.97
CA SER A 609 -57.38 20.80 -16.40
C SER A 609 -56.09 20.72 -17.22
N GLN A 610 -56.17 20.10 -18.40
CA GLN A 610 -55.08 20.00 -19.38
C GLN A 610 -54.53 21.37 -19.84
N THR A 611 -55.32 22.43 -19.72
CA THR A 611 -54.95 23.78 -20.11
C THR A 611 -54.31 24.59 -18.98
N THR A 612 -54.63 24.23 -17.74
CA THR A 612 -54.28 25.02 -16.54
C THR A 612 -53.10 24.42 -15.78
N PHE A 613 -52.96 23.09 -15.79
CA PHE A 613 -51.89 22.42 -15.05
C PHE A 613 -50.53 22.46 -15.80
N PRO A 614 -49.45 22.91 -15.16
CA PRO A 614 -48.12 23.03 -15.77
C PRO A 614 -47.37 21.68 -15.74
N PHE A 615 -47.80 20.74 -16.57
CA PHE A 615 -47.29 19.36 -16.61
C PHE A 615 -45.75 19.27 -16.73
N TRP A 616 -45.17 20.10 -17.60
CA TRP A 616 -43.73 20.18 -17.77
C TRP A 616 -42.98 20.58 -16.47
N ILE A 617 -43.52 21.56 -15.73
CA ILE A 617 -42.91 22.05 -14.48
C ILE A 617 -42.95 20.95 -13.42
N TYR A 618 -44.08 20.23 -13.33
CA TYR A 618 -44.21 19.08 -12.43
C TYR A 618 -43.16 17.99 -12.72
N ILE A 619 -43.04 17.54 -13.98
CA ILE A 619 -42.03 16.53 -14.36
C ILE A 619 -40.61 17.01 -14.02
N ARG A 620 -40.32 18.29 -14.25
CA ARG A 620 -39.02 18.86 -13.93
C ARG A 620 -38.73 18.80 -12.42
N LEU A 621 -39.69 19.18 -11.59
CA LEU A 621 -39.57 19.14 -10.13
C LEU A 621 -39.40 17.71 -9.63
N ALA A 622 -40.21 16.76 -10.14
CA ALA A 622 -40.11 15.35 -9.77
C ALA A 622 -38.74 14.75 -10.10
N VAL A 623 -38.24 14.94 -11.34
CA VAL A 623 -36.91 14.44 -11.73
C VAL A 623 -35.80 15.09 -10.91
N ARG A 624 -35.92 16.39 -10.61
CA ARG A 624 -34.93 17.11 -9.81
C ARG A 624 -34.89 16.61 -8.37
N ASN A 625 -36.04 16.46 -7.71
CA ASN A 625 -36.14 15.99 -6.33
C ASN A 625 -35.50 14.59 -6.17
N GLN A 626 -35.81 13.66 -7.09
CA GLN A 626 -35.19 12.33 -7.08
C GLN A 626 -33.68 12.36 -7.37
N THR A 627 -33.24 13.26 -8.25
CA THR A 627 -31.81 13.41 -8.54
C THR A 627 -31.05 14.01 -7.36
N ASP A 628 -31.64 14.96 -6.64
CA ASP A 628 -31.05 15.57 -5.45
C ASP A 628 -30.94 14.54 -4.30
N ARG A 629 -31.89 13.61 -4.16
CA ARG A 629 -31.79 12.44 -3.26
C ARG A 629 -30.60 11.53 -3.58
N LEU A 630 -30.18 11.44 -4.86
CA LEU A 630 -28.95 10.71 -5.24
C LEU A 630 -27.68 11.47 -4.86
N PHE A 631 -27.73 12.79 -4.65
CA PHE A 631 -26.57 13.56 -4.21
C PHE A 631 -26.44 13.61 -2.69
N GLN A 632 -27.56 13.68 -1.98
CA GLN A 632 -27.54 13.81 -0.53
C GLN A 632 -27.16 12.49 0.15
N PHE A 633 -25.99 12.47 0.81
CA PHE A 633 -25.57 11.36 1.67
C PHE A 633 -26.32 11.41 3.01
N GLY A 634 -27.65 11.42 2.99
CA GLY A 634 -28.46 11.60 4.21
C GLY A 634 -28.33 10.46 5.23
N LEU A 635 -29.01 10.63 6.35
CA LEU A 635 -29.11 9.60 7.40
C LEU A 635 -29.48 8.20 6.89
N PRO A 636 -30.39 8.01 5.92
CA PRO A 636 -30.66 6.66 5.39
C PRO A 636 -29.42 6.01 4.78
N VAL A 637 -28.63 6.76 4.00
CA VAL A 637 -27.42 6.26 3.35
C VAL A 637 -26.35 5.95 4.39
N TRP A 638 -26.01 6.89 5.28
CA TRP A 638 -25.01 6.63 6.33
C TRP A 638 -25.40 5.50 7.27
N ALA A 639 -26.68 5.38 7.64
CA ALA A 639 -27.17 4.27 8.46
C ALA A 639 -26.97 2.93 7.74
N CYS A 640 -27.33 2.84 6.45
CA CYS A 640 -27.09 1.64 5.64
C CYS A 640 -25.59 1.30 5.53
N LEU A 641 -24.73 2.30 5.37
CA LEU A 641 -23.28 2.10 5.33
C LEU A 641 -22.75 1.57 6.66
N ILE A 642 -23.17 2.15 7.79
CA ILE A 642 -22.79 1.70 9.13
C ILE A 642 -23.24 0.25 9.35
N VAL A 643 -24.50 -0.08 9.04
CA VAL A 643 -25.02 -1.45 9.16
C VAL A 643 -24.20 -2.43 8.31
N THR A 644 -23.81 -2.02 7.09
CA THR A 644 -22.98 -2.85 6.22
C THR A 644 -21.59 -3.08 6.80
N PHE A 645 -20.93 -2.04 7.31
CA PHE A 645 -19.61 -2.17 7.95
C PHE A 645 -19.66 -2.93 9.27
N VAL A 646 -20.76 -2.86 10.02
CA VAL A 646 -21.01 -3.74 11.17
C VAL A 646 -21.10 -5.19 10.72
N GLY A 647 -21.82 -5.49 9.63
CA GLY A 647 -21.82 -6.84 9.04
C GLY A 647 -20.42 -7.33 8.66
N LEU A 648 -19.59 -6.47 8.04
CA LEU A 648 -18.19 -6.77 7.72
C LEU A 648 -17.33 -6.98 8.98
N LEU A 649 -17.55 -6.20 10.03
CA LEU A 649 -16.91 -6.36 11.34
C LEU A 649 -17.14 -7.78 11.89
N PHE A 650 -18.40 -8.25 11.88
CA PHE A 650 -18.74 -9.60 12.31
C PHE A 650 -18.09 -10.68 11.45
N LEU A 651 -18.04 -10.50 10.12
CA LEU A 651 -17.36 -11.43 9.22
C LEU A 651 -15.85 -11.51 9.50
N HIS A 652 -15.20 -10.38 9.78
CA HIS A 652 -13.79 -10.37 10.14
C HIS A 652 -13.53 -11.04 11.50
N ARG A 653 -14.41 -10.79 12.49
CA ARG A 653 -14.25 -11.33 13.85
C ARG A 653 -14.51 -12.82 13.95
N PHE A 654 -15.57 -13.33 13.32
CA PHE A 654 -16.06 -14.69 13.55
C PHE A 654 -15.79 -15.64 12.38
N ALA A 655 -15.82 -15.15 11.13
CA ALA A 655 -15.54 -15.99 9.97
C ALA A 655 -14.04 -16.01 9.61
N HIS A 656 -13.22 -15.15 10.21
CA HIS A 656 -11.79 -14.98 9.89
C HIS A 656 -11.53 -14.72 8.40
N TRP A 657 -12.48 -14.06 7.73
CA TRP A 657 -12.38 -13.76 6.29
C TRP A 657 -11.59 -12.47 6.07
N GLY A 658 -10.53 -12.55 5.26
CA GLY A 658 -9.77 -11.37 4.83
C GLY A 658 -10.55 -10.52 3.82
N CYS A 659 -10.33 -9.20 3.82
CA CYS A 659 -11.04 -8.24 2.95
C CYS A 659 -11.11 -8.69 1.48
N VAL A 660 -10.01 -9.21 0.92
CA VAL A 660 -9.90 -9.51 -0.51
C VAL A 660 -10.89 -10.60 -0.95
N ARG A 661 -11.13 -11.63 -0.12
CA ARG A 661 -12.13 -12.67 -0.44
C ARG A 661 -13.55 -12.11 -0.38
N ILE A 662 -13.83 -11.28 0.61
CA ILE A 662 -15.12 -10.60 0.77
C ILE A 662 -15.39 -9.67 -0.41
N MET A 663 -14.39 -8.91 -0.86
CA MET A 663 -14.51 -7.99 -1.99
C MET A 663 -14.96 -8.69 -3.28
N GLY A 664 -14.44 -9.88 -3.57
CA GLY A 664 -14.89 -10.67 -4.72
C GLY A 664 -16.37 -11.04 -4.64
N ALA A 665 -16.84 -11.51 -3.48
CA ALA A 665 -18.25 -11.82 -3.24
C ALA A 665 -19.15 -10.57 -3.29
N VAL A 666 -18.70 -9.45 -2.71
CA VAL A 666 -19.40 -8.17 -2.71
C VAL A 666 -19.54 -7.63 -4.14
N VAL A 667 -18.50 -7.70 -4.97
CA VAL A 667 -18.59 -7.30 -6.38
C VAL A 667 -19.64 -8.12 -7.13
N LEU A 668 -19.63 -9.46 -6.98
CA LEU A 668 -20.64 -10.32 -7.61
C LEU A 668 -22.06 -10.00 -7.11
N PHE A 669 -22.21 -9.74 -5.82
CA PHE A 669 -23.48 -9.33 -5.22
C PHE A 669 -23.97 -7.97 -5.77
N ILE A 670 -23.08 -6.99 -5.91
CA ILE A 670 -23.39 -5.69 -6.52
C ILE A 670 -23.83 -5.87 -7.97
N ILE A 671 -23.14 -6.71 -8.75
CA ILE A 671 -23.54 -7.01 -10.14
C ILE A 671 -24.95 -7.58 -10.19
N ALA A 672 -25.24 -8.57 -9.34
CA ALA A 672 -26.56 -9.18 -9.28
C ALA A 672 -27.66 -8.17 -8.91
N LEU A 673 -27.41 -7.32 -7.91
CA LEU A 673 -28.37 -6.28 -7.51
C LEU A 673 -28.55 -5.19 -8.57
N LEU A 674 -27.49 -4.76 -9.26
CA LEU A 674 -27.61 -3.81 -10.36
C LEU A 674 -28.38 -4.41 -11.55
N MET A 675 -28.15 -5.69 -11.88
CA MET A 675 -28.93 -6.36 -12.93
C MET A 675 -30.40 -6.50 -12.56
N LEU A 676 -30.68 -6.88 -11.30
CA LEU A 676 -32.05 -6.95 -10.78
C LEU A 676 -32.73 -5.58 -10.86
N MET A 677 -32.02 -4.52 -10.47
CA MET A 677 -32.52 -3.15 -10.53
C MET A 677 -32.80 -2.71 -11.97
N VAL A 678 -31.90 -2.96 -12.92
CA VAL A 678 -32.11 -2.64 -14.34
C VAL A 678 -33.32 -3.40 -14.90
N TRP A 679 -33.45 -4.69 -14.59
CA TRP A 679 -34.61 -5.49 -14.98
C TRP A 679 -35.91 -4.94 -14.41
N TRP A 680 -35.90 -4.51 -13.14
CA TRP A 680 -37.06 -3.94 -12.48
C TRP A 680 -37.46 -2.57 -13.06
N ILE A 681 -36.48 -1.68 -13.28
CA ILE A 681 -36.68 -0.38 -13.96
C ILE A 681 -37.29 -0.60 -15.35
N HIS A 682 -36.74 -1.55 -16.12
CA HIS A 682 -37.28 -1.88 -17.44
C HIS A 682 -38.72 -2.36 -17.35
N THR A 683 -39.05 -3.19 -16.36
CA THR A 683 -40.39 -3.74 -16.17
C THR A 683 -41.40 -2.62 -15.90
N ILE A 684 -41.09 -1.71 -14.96
CA ILE A 684 -41.96 -0.56 -14.61
C ILE A 684 -42.20 0.34 -15.82
N CYS A 685 -41.12 0.82 -16.45
CA CYS A 685 -41.26 1.72 -17.59
C CYS A 685 -42.02 1.06 -18.76
N SER A 686 -41.84 -0.24 -18.98
CA SER A 686 -42.60 -0.96 -20.00
C SER A 686 -44.09 -1.10 -19.67
N ASN A 687 -44.45 -1.20 -18.39
CA ASN A 687 -45.83 -1.29 -17.95
C ASN A 687 -46.57 0.06 -18.08
N VAL A 688 -45.89 1.19 -17.81
CA VAL A 688 -46.48 2.53 -17.97
C VAL A 688 -46.73 2.87 -19.45
N MET A 689 -45.87 2.41 -20.36
CA MET A 689 -46.01 2.72 -21.80
C MET A 689 -46.96 1.80 -22.57
N LYS A 690 -47.22 0.58 -22.09
CA LYS A 690 -48.16 -0.35 -22.75
C LYS A 690 -49.59 0.02 -22.39
N GLN A 691 -50.30 0.67 -23.32
CA GLN A 691 -51.75 0.88 -23.20
C GLN A 691 -52.49 -0.47 -23.14
N PRO A 692 -53.39 -0.72 -22.17
CA PRO A 692 -54.37 -1.78 -22.32
C PRO A 692 -55.46 -1.31 -23.29
N GLU A 693 -55.87 -2.18 -24.22
CA GLU A 693 -56.92 -1.88 -25.18
C GLU A 693 -58.23 -1.42 -24.50
N PRO A 694 -58.96 -0.47 -25.10
CA PRO A 694 -60.23 0.03 -24.57
C PRO A 694 -61.29 -1.08 -24.65
N GLY A 695 -61.47 -1.83 -23.56
CA GLY A 695 -62.54 -2.83 -23.45
C GLY A 695 -62.40 -3.85 -22.32
N VAL A 696 -61.18 -4.16 -21.86
CA VAL A 696 -60.95 -5.30 -20.95
C VAL A 696 -60.94 -4.91 -19.45
N GLN A 697 -60.97 -3.62 -19.14
CA GLN A 697 -60.41 -3.15 -17.85
C GLN A 697 -61.38 -3.08 -16.66
N ARG A 698 -62.69 -3.29 -16.82
CA ARG A 698 -63.64 -3.06 -15.72
C ARG A 698 -63.66 -4.15 -14.64
N GLN A 699 -63.05 -5.33 -14.88
CA GLN A 699 -63.08 -6.45 -13.92
C GLN A 699 -61.74 -6.83 -13.29
N VAL A 700 -60.60 -6.50 -13.91
CA VAL A 700 -59.27 -6.88 -13.39
C VAL A 700 -58.62 -5.78 -12.54
N SER A 701 -59.02 -4.52 -12.75
CA SER A 701 -58.44 -3.35 -12.06
C SER A 701 -58.82 -3.22 -10.59
N THR A 702 -59.87 -3.89 -10.12
CA THR A 702 -60.31 -3.83 -8.72
C THR A 702 -59.53 -4.76 -7.80
N SER A 703 -59.02 -5.90 -8.28
CA SER A 703 -58.39 -6.91 -7.42
C SER A 703 -56.88 -6.76 -7.21
N LEU A 704 -56.18 -5.97 -8.05
CA LEU A 704 -54.73 -5.70 -7.92
C LEU A 704 -54.44 -4.37 -7.21
N ASN A 705 -55.43 -3.48 -7.09
CA ASN A 705 -55.28 -2.14 -6.50
C ASN A 705 -55.32 -2.10 -4.96
N GLU A 706 -55.74 -3.18 -4.29
CA GLU A 706 -55.84 -3.23 -2.82
C GLU A 706 -54.55 -3.70 -2.11
N PHE A 707 -53.57 -4.27 -2.82
CA PHE A 707 -52.39 -4.90 -2.21
C PHE A 707 -51.03 -4.36 -2.69
N SER A 708 -50.98 -3.18 -3.31
CA SER A 708 -49.69 -2.62 -3.73
C SER A 708 -48.97 -1.97 -2.54
N VAL A 709 -47.95 -2.66 -2.03
CA VAL A 709 -47.01 -2.17 -0.99
C VAL A 709 -46.46 -0.77 -1.32
N HIS A 710 -46.39 -0.41 -2.61
CA HIS A 710 -45.99 0.89 -3.12
C HIS A 710 -46.82 2.06 -2.61
N ARG A 711 -48.10 1.84 -2.28
CA ARG A 711 -48.99 2.90 -1.79
C ARG A 711 -48.79 3.21 -0.30
N GLN A 712 -48.18 2.28 0.45
CA GLN A 712 -47.87 2.44 1.87
C GLN A 712 -46.40 2.79 2.12
N PHE A 713 -45.49 2.31 1.27
CA PHE A 713 -44.06 2.62 1.33
C PHE A 713 -43.61 3.12 -0.04
N SER A 714 -42.99 4.31 -0.08
CA SER A 714 -42.43 4.90 -1.30
C SER A 714 -41.29 4.02 -1.83
N THR A 715 -41.60 3.06 -2.72
CA THR A 715 -40.58 2.10 -3.19
C THR A 715 -39.52 2.78 -4.06
N GLU A 716 -39.84 3.96 -4.60
CA GLU A 716 -38.88 4.81 -5.30
C GLU A 716 -37.71 5.23 -4.40
N GLU A 717 -38.00 5.64 -3.17
CA GLU A 717 -36.99 6.09 -2.21
C GLU A 717 -36.08 4.93 -1.84
N GLY A 718 -36.65 3.74 -1.61
CA GLY A 718 -35.87 2.52 -1.35
C GLY A 718 -34.94 2.15 -2.51
N VAL A 719 -35.38 2.30 -3.75
CA VAL A 719 -34.56 1.96 -4.94
C VAL A 719 -33.47 3.00 -5.19
N ILE A 720 -33.78 4.27 -5.00
CA ILE A 720 -32.79 5.35 -5.08
C ILE A 720 -31.71 5.18 -4.00
N ILE A 721 -32.10 4.89 -2.75
CA ILE A 721 -31.16 4.59 -1.66
C ILE A 721 -30.32 3.35 -1.98
N CYS A 722 -30.95 2.28 -2.50
CA CYS A 722 -30.23 1.07 -2.89
C CYS A 722 -29.19 1.36 -3.98
N LEU A 723 -29.58 2.09 -5.04
CA LEU A 723 -28.66 2.51 -6.10
C LEU A 723 -27.52 3.36 -5.55
N HIS A 724 -27.83 4.34 -4.68
CA HIS A 724 -26.84 5.20 -4.04
C HIS A 724 -25.80 4.36 -3.28
N VAL A 725 -26.23 3.45 -2.41
CA VAL A 725 -25.34 2.57 -1.62
C VAL A 725 -24.51 1.65 -2.52
N LEU A 726 -25.11 1.07 -3.56
CA LEU A 726 -24.39 0.20 -4.51
C LEU A 726 -23.28 0.95 -5.27
N LEU A 727 -23.60 2.14 -5.79
CA LEU A 727 -22.62 2.99 -6.48
C LEU A 727 -21.53 3.48 -5.55
N PHE A 728 -21.88 3.82 -4.31
CA PHE A 728 -20.89 4.14 -3.28
C PHE A 728 -19.93 2.97 -3.08
N PHE A 729 -20.41 1.73 -2.93
CA PHE A 729 -19.52 0.58 -2.77
C PHE A 729 -18.65 0.30 -3.99
N VAL A 730 -19.15 0.50 -5.22
CA VAL A 730 -18.31 0.42 -6.43
C VAL A 730 -17.16 1.44 -6.36
N CYS A 731 -17.46 2.67 -5.96
CA CYS A 731 -16.46 3.74 -5.79
C CYS A 731 -15.50 3.49 -4.63
N TYR A 732 -16.01 2.97 -3.52
CA TYR A 732 -15.23 2.60 -2.34
C TYR A 732 -14.24 1.48 -2.66
N LEU A 733 -14.64 0.47 -3.43
CA LEU A 733 -13.74 -0.58 -3.89
C LEU A 733 -12.63 0.00 -4.79
N ALA A 734 -12.98 0.90 -5.72
CA ALA A 734 -12.00 1.59 -6.57
C ALA A 734 -10.98 2.40 -5.74
N ALA A 735 -11.47 3.20 -4.79
CA ALA A 735 -10.64 3.98 -3.87
C ALA A 735 -9.71 3.07 -3.05
N ARG A 736 -10.24 1.96 -2.52
CA ARG A 736 -9.44 1.00 -1.75
C ARG A 736 -8.32 0.40 -2.60
N PHE A 737 -8.58 0.01 -3.85
CA PHE A 737 -7.54 -0.52 -4.74
C PHE A 737 -6.41 0.48 -5.02
N ILE A 738 -6.73 1.76 -5.14
CA ILE A 738 -5.74 2.81 -5.42
C ILE A 738 -4.94 3.17 -4.16
N CYS A 739 -5.61 3.34 -3.02
CA CYS A 739 -5.00 3.83 -1.79
C CYS A 739 -4.22 2.75 -1.01
N MET A 740 -4.38 1.47 -1.33
CA MET A 740 -3.76 0.37 -0.58
C MET A 740 -2.80 -0.48 -1.44
N PRO A 741 -1.50 -0.13 -1.50
CA PRO A 741 -0.51 -0.84 -2.33
C PRO A 741 -0.32 -2.31 -1.97
N TRP A 742 -0.55 -2.69 -0.71
CA TRP A 742 -0.33 -4.05 -0.23
C TRP A 742 -1.23 -5.08 -0.95
N MET A 743 -2.43 -4.68 -1.37
CA MET A 743 -3.35 -5.58 -2.09
C MET A 743 -2.75 -6.04 -3.41
N TRP A 744 -2.08 -5.14 -4.13
CA TRP A 744 -1.37 -5.46 -5.37
C TRP A 744 -0.14 -6.34 -5.14
N ARG A 745 0.55 -6.17 -4.01
CA ARG A 745 1.72 -6.99 -3.68
C ARG A 745 1.34 -8.44 -3.37
N LEU A 746 0.30 -8.66 -2.58
CA LEU A 746 -0.13 -10.00 -2.16
C LEU A 746 -1.04 -10.71 -3.17
N HIS A 747 -1.91 -9.96 -3.86
CA HIS A 747 -3.00 -10.51 -4.68
C HIS A 747 -3.07 -9.86 -6.07
N PHE A 748 -1.92 -9.65 -6.73
CA PHE A 748 -1.81 -8.91 -7.99
C PHE A 748 -2.89 -9.26 -9.03
N TRP A 749 -2.99 -10.53 -9.43
CA TRP A 749 -3.91 -10.96 -10.49
C TRP A 749 -5.38 -10.80 -10.12
N LEU A 750 -5.72 -11.10 -8.87
CA LEU A 750 -7.09 -10.97 -8.38
C LEU A 750 -7.51 -9.50 -8.32
N VAL A 751 -6.65 -8.63 -7.78
CA VAL A 751 -6.92 -7.19 -7.67
C VAL A 751 -6.96 -6.54 -9.06
N LEU A 752 -6.09 -6.96 -9.98
CA LEU A 752 -6.15 -6.53 -11.39
C LEU A 752 -7.50 -6.90 -12.01
N GLY A 753 -7.93 -8.16 -11.87
CA GLY A 753 -9.22 -8.63 -12.36
C GLY A 753 -10.40 -7.85 -11.77
N LEU A 754 -10.42 -7.67 -10.45
CA LEU A 754 -11.46 -6.89 -9.76
C LEU A 754 -11.45 -5.41 -10.18
N THR A 755 -10.28 -4.82 -10.39
CA THR A 755 -10.15 -3.44 -10.89
C THR A 755 -10.74 -3.32 -12.30
N CYS A 756 -10.44 -4.26 -13.19
CA CYS A 756 -11.07 -4.31 -14.51
C CYS A 756 -12.60 -4.43 -14.42
N VAL A 757 -13.12 -5.29 -13.54
CA VAL A 757 -14.57 -5.43 -13.32
C VAL A 757 -15.20 -4.14 -12.78
N VAL A 758 -14.57 -3.46 -11.82
CA VAL A 758 -15.06 -2.18 -11.29
C VAL A 758 -15.08 -1.09 -12.37
N VAL A 759 -14.04 -1.01 -13.21
CA VAL A 759 -14.01 -0.08 -14.35
C VAL A 759 -15.10 -0.42 -15.37
N LEU A 760 -15.32 -1.71 -15.65
CA LEU A 760 -16.40 -2.17 -16.52
C LEU A 760 -17.78 -1.83 -15.93
N LEU A 761 -17.97 -1.99 -14.63
CA LEU A 761 -19.22 -1.63 -13.95
C LEU A 761 -19.48 -0.12 -13.97
N GLY A 762 -18.47 0.70 -13.70
CA GLY A 762 -18.57 2.15 -13.82
C GLY A 762 -18.90 2.57 -15.26
N THR A 763 -18.25 1.95 -16.24
CA THR A 763 -18.53 2.20 -17.67
C THR A 763 -19.94 1.77 -18.05
N ALA A 764 -20.38 0.58 -17.62
CA ALA A 764 -21.73 0.08 -17.86
C ALA A 764 -22.79 0.96 -17.19
N PHE A 765 -22.53 1.45 -15.98
CA PHE A 765 -23.41 2.41 -15.32
C PHE A 765 -23.56 3.68 -16.16
N VAL A 766 -22.46 4.29 -16.60
CA VAL A 766 -22.49 5.52 -17.41
C VAL A 766 -23.20 5.33 -18.75
N LEU A 767 -23.01 4.18 -19.40
CA LEU A 767 -23.56 3.90 -20.73
C LEU A 767 -25.01 3.44 -20.71
N PHE A 768 -25.42 2.66 -19.70
CA PHE A 768 -26.71 1.99 -19.67
C PHE A 768 -27.62 2.47 -18.56
N ILE A 769 -27.12 2.69 -17.34
CA ILE A 769 -27.97 3.02 -16.19
C ILE A 769 -28.24 4.52 -16.12
N ALA A 770 -27.21 5.36 -16.22
CA ALA A 770 -27.34 6.82 -16.13
C ALA A 770 -28.37 7.41 -17.13
N PRO A 771 -28.47 6.92 -18.38
CA PRO A 771 -29.50 7.40 -19.30
C PRO A 771 -30.94 6.99 -18.96
N LEU A 772 -31.12 5.92 -18.18
CA LEU A 772 -32.42 5.40 -17.78
C LEU A 772 -32.99 6.13 -16.56
N ILE A 773 -32.14 6.69 -15.70
CA ILE A 773 -32.56 7.40 -14.48
C ILE A 773 -33.66 8.44 -14.72
N PRO A 774 -33.56 9.39 -15.67
CA PRO A 774 -34.63 10.38 -15.87
C PRO A 774 -35.96 9.75 -16.33
N ASP A 775 -35.92 8.67 -17.12
CA ASP A 775 -37.16 7.99 -17.54
C ASP A 775 -37.79 7.24 -16.37
N PHE A 776 -36.96 6.64 -15.53
CA PHE A 776 -37.37 5.97 -14.32
C PHE A 776 -38.02 6.94 -13.32
N CYS A 777 -37.40 8.10 -13.07
CA CYS A 777 -37.98 9.14 -12.21
C CYS A 777 -39.35 9.61 -12.73
N VAL A 778 -39.50 9.78 -14.05
CA VAL A 778 -40.79 10.14 -14.65
C VAL A 778 -41.80 9.01 -14.54
N ALA A 779 -41.41 7.75 -14.74
CA ALA A 779 -42.32 6.62 -14.64
C ALA A 779 -42.88 6.43 -13.22
N LEU A 780 -42.09 6.77 -12.20
CA LEU A 780 -42.51 6.73 -10.80
C LEU A 780 -43.37 7.93 -10.39
N ALA A 781 -43.15 9.09 -11.00
CA ALA A 781 -44.01 10.27 -10.84
C ALA A 781 -45.37 10.15 -11.57
N MET A 782 -45.78 8.94 -11.99
CA MET A 782 -46.97 8.67 -12.79
C MET A 782 -47.87 7.62 -12.15
N PRO A 783 -49.21 7.69 -12.32
CA PRO A 783 -50.10 6.65 -11.81
C PRO A 783 -49.76 5.26 -12.39
N PRO A 784 -49.84 4.18 -11.61
CA PRO A 784 -50.35 4.06 -10.24
C PRO A 784 -49.31 4.33 -9.13
N TYR A 785 -48.15 4.89 -9.47
CA TYR A 785 -47.01 5.02 -8.56
C TYR A 785 -46.95 6.34 -7.78
N VAL A 786 -47.89 7.27 -8.05
CA VAL A 786 -48.01 8.57 -7.40
C VAL A 786 -48.14 8.39 -5.88
N ASP A 787 -47.22 8.99 -5.14
CA ASP A 787 -47.23 9.01 -3.68
C ASP A 787 -47.60 10.39 -3.10
N PRO A 788 -47.76 10.55 -1.77
CA PRO A 788 -48.10 11.84 -1.17
C PRO A 788 -47.06 12.96 -1.43
N THR A 789 -45.79 12.62 -1.61
CA THR A 789 -44.71 13.56 -1.95
C THR A 789 -44.88 14.08 -3.38
N ASP A 790 -45.28 13.20 -4.30
CA ASP A 790 -45.60 13.59 -5.67
C ASP A 790 -46.79 14.55 -5.72
N VAL A 791 -47.84 14.29 -4.90
CA VAL A 791 -49.00 15.19 -4.79
C VAL A 791 -48.59 16.56 -4.26
N ALA A 792 -47.71 16.62 -3.25
CA ALA A 792 -47.15 17.89 -2.78
C ALA A 792 -46.38 18.61 -3.91
N THR A 793 -45.58 17.87 -4.67
CA THR A 793 -44.84 18.41 -5.83
C THR A 793 -45.79 18.91 -6.94
N MET A 794 -46.96 18.27 -7.13
CA MET A 794 -47.99 18.75 -8.07
C MET A 794 -48.61 20.08 -7.60
N MET A 795 -48.90 20.21 -6.31
CA MET A 795 -49.43 21.46 -5.73
C MET A 795 -48.40 22.59 -5.84
N GLU A 796 -47.13 22.31 -5.52
CA GLU A 796 -46.02 23.26 -5.71
C GLU A 796 -45.89 23.70 -7.17
N ALA A 797 -46.07 22.79 -8.13
CA ALA A 797 -46.03 23.13 -9.55
C ALA A 797 -47.17 24.11 -9.94
N ILE A 798 -48.38 23.94 -9.38
CA ILE A 798 -49.53 24.83 -9.60
C ILE A 798 -49.24 26.22 -9.02
N GLU A 799 -48.77 26.30 -7.78
CA GLU A 799 -48.40 27.56 -7.12
C GLU A 799 -47.30 28.30 -7.89
N ALA A 800 -46.28 27.55 -8.34
CA ALA A 800 -45.19 28.07 -9.16
C ALA A 800 -45.68 28.72 -10.45
N ALA A 801 -46.65 28.10 -11.13
CA ALA A 801 -47.24 28.64 -12.35
C ALA A 801 -48.19 29.82 -12.09
N ALA A 802 -48.83 29.88 -10.92
CA ALA A 802 -49.69 31.00 -10.52
C ALA A 802 -48.90 32.25 -10.12
N SER A 803 -47.69 32.09 -9.57
CA SER A 803 -46.81 33.22 -9.23
C SER A 803 -46.21 33.86 -10.50
N LYS A 804 -46.15 35.20 -10.57
CA LYS A 804 -45.50 35.96 -11.67
C LYS A 804 -43.99 35.66 -11.88
N LYS A 805 -43.41 34.71 -11.12
CA LYS A 805 -41.99 34.29 -11.15
C LYS A 805 -41.60 33.46 -12.38
N SER A 806 -42.53 33.10 -13.29
CA SER A 806 -42.19 32.31 -14.50
C SER A 806 -41.16 32.99 -15.42
N SER A 807 -41.15 34.32 -15.47
CA SER A 807 -40.19 35.10 -16.28
C SER A 807 -38.76 35.04 -15.74
N GLU A 808 -38.57 35.10 -14.42
CA GLU A 808 -37.26 34.99 -13.78
C GLU A 808 -36.70 33.55 -13.87
N LEU A 809 -37.61 32.55 -13.85
CA LEU A 809 -37.28 31.14 -13.99
C LEU A 809 -36.80 30.77 -15.42
N GLU A 810 -37.36 31.40 -16.45
CA GLU A 810 -36.87 31.30 -17.83
C GLU A 810 -35.53 32.04 -18.00
N GLU A 811 -35.38 33.21 -17.38
CA GLU A 811 -34.18 34.04 -17.48
C GLU A 811 -32.97 33.40 -16.76
N ALA A 812 -33.18 32.78 -15.60
CA ALA A 812 -32.15 32.06 -14.83
C ALA A 812 -31.60 30.81 -15.56
N VAL A 813 -32.42 30.17 -16.42
CA VAL A 813 -32.01 29.03 -17.26
C VAL A 813 -31.23 29.49 -18.50
N MET A 814 -31.48 30.71 -18.99
CA MET A 814 -30.89 31.27 -20.22
C MET A 814 -29.54 31.98 -20.00
N ALA A 815 -29.12 32.20 -18.74
CA ALA A 815 -27.99 33.04 -18.34
C ALA A 815 -26.56 32.41 -18.27
N PRO A 816 -26.09 31.55 -19.20
CA PRO A 816 -24.63 31.35 -19.37
C PRO A 816 -24.05 31.91 -20.68
N ALA A 817 -24.85 32.27 -21.67
CA ALA A 817 -24.34 32.57 -23.03
C ALA A 817 -24.24 34.07 -23.38
N THR A 818 -25.02 34.95 -22.74
CA THR A 818 -25.07 36.39 -23.05
C THR A 818 -23.77 37.14 -22.73
N ARG A 819 -22.92 36.63 -21.83
CA ARG A 819 -21.61 37.24 -21.52
C ARG A 819 -20.55 37.09 -22.63
N LYS A 820 -20.67 36.11 -23.55
CA LYS A 820 -19.69 35.94 -24.64
C LYS A 820 -19.96 36.82 -25.85
N THR A 821 -21.19 37.27 -26.05
CA THR A 821 -21.56 38.13 -27.19
C THR A 821 -21.27 39.61 -26.91
N ILE A 822 -21.44 40.05 -25.65
CA ILE A 822 -21.18 41.46 -25.26
C ILE A 822 -19.68 41.79 -25.30
N ARG A 823 -18.79 40.82 -25.05
CA ARG A 823 -17.33 41.04 -25.06
C ARG A 823 -16.71 41.20 -26.47
N LYS A 824 -17.47 40.94 -27.54
CA LYS A 824 -17.02 41.17 -28.93
C LYS A 824 -17.49 42.49 -29.53
N SER A 825 -18.40 43.20 -28.88
CA SER A 825 -18.98 44.46 -29.39
C SER A 825 -18.21 45.72 -28.94
N THR A 826 -17.23 45.61 -28.04
CA THR A 826 -16.51 46.76 -27.47
C THR A 826 -15.05 46.87 -27.93
N ARG A 827 -14.69 46.27 -29.06
CA ARG A 827 -13.39 46.50 -29.72
C ARG A 827 -13.58 46.97 -31.16
N GLN A 828 -13.63 48.28 -31.34
CA GLN A 828 -13.09 49.00 -32.49
C GLN A 828 -13.19 50.52 -32.27
N PRO A 829 -12.24 51.27 -32.82
CA PRO A 829 -10.85 51.44 -32.36
C PRO A 829 -10.75 52.30 -31.09
#